data_AF-A0A6C0KL19-F1
#
_entry.id   AF-A0A6C0KL19-F1
#
_cell.length_a   1.000
_cell.length_b   1.000
_cell.length_c   1.000
_cell.angle_alpha   90.00
_cell.angle_beta   90.00
_cell.angle_gamma   90.00
#
_symmetry.space_group_name_H-M   'P 1'
#
loop_
_entity.id
_entity.type
_entity.pdbx_description
1 polymer ?
#
loop_
_entity_poly.entity_id
_entity_poly.type
_entity_poly.pdbx_seq_one_letter_code
_entity_poly.pdbx_strand_id
1 'polypeptide(L)'
;MLGLESGREYKTMADVQQYLRYGKIMFMCDQDSVTSDTPLFLKNRNGEVEIKTIDTISNKWDTLPNEKQESNTDYEIWTESGWTKIKRVIRHLVNKRIFRVLTHTGVVDVTEDHSLITENNEEISPKSIQIDDKLLHSFPSFLENTHTMADISKMTNTEIKKISQKLKISYYCTKSREQLLNEIEACMNKPNIEIPIKDYGISPEEAYVMGLFWADGTCKIYKWQCTRKPVDRPNEYVFNRTSYAWSICNTNLDYLNKAKAYIEKIYDYEFKIIKCDTTNVEYSRSDVYKLIINGGKSTQPIIDKYRTLFYDEYSKKKIPIEILNSAKNVREEFFEGYYDGDGCKSSLRKNGSRYFDIDGKIGAHGMFLLCRSIGFSVSININPVKPKVYTLTITKGYQQDNQNRVKKIIDLGITEQYVYDLETENHHFQAGVGQMIVHNTDGSHIKGLCINLFHSEWSSLIKIPGFLSFMNTPILRARKGTQTKLFYNDGEYQTWKQLNDGNISGWTIKYFKGLGTSTSAEFKMYFEDKKFVDFTYSGPSSDDSIDKIFNKKRADDRKQWLENYDKAAYLDTSHKSVKYEDFMNRELIHFSTYDCARSIPNMVDGLKISLRKILYSAFKRKLTSEIKVAQFSGYVSEHSAYHHGEASLNGAIVNMAQTFVGSNNINLLEPNGQFGTRLQGGDDSASERYIFTQLNPLTRALFPDMDDAVLSYLDDDGTIVEPEYYVPIIPFALVNGISGIGTGFSCSIPAYNPTTIVGYLKNKLRSIGNDSVQFVPYYEGFKGSIRKIEDHKYLIKGCYEKVGEDKIRITELPVGTWTMPYISMLEGMMDGGVDKAGKKVAPTLKDMVSMSTEVSVDIVVTFPKGKLAELEGVVDATTGVNGLEKMMKLTTTVSTTNMHMFDSNIRLHKYGSVEEIIDDFYGVRLSMYGKRKAQQVKDMEQKLVRLSNRARYIKETLDGVVDLRRKNAQQVEELMMGRKFDKIEDSFKYLIKMPMDSVTMENVEQIMKEREVCEKDLATLKATTLEQIWLSELDILEREYAVYKTRREKIQAGSVKTAEKKTVIKKAAKK
;
A
#
# COMPACT_ATOMS: atom_id res chain seq x y z
N MET A 1 15.62 22.30 18.69
CA MET A 1 14.92 22.82 19.89
C MET A 1 15.77 22.63 21.16
N LEU A 2 17.07 22.92 21.12
CA LEU A 2 17.93 22.90 22.32
C LEU A 2 18.04 24.33 22.84
N GLY A 3 17.46 24.60 24.02
CA GLY A 3 17.52 25.91 24.69
C GLY A 3 16.19 26.56 25.04
N LEU A 4 15.06 25.89 24.77
CA LEU A 4 13.74 26.35 25.15
C LEU A 4 13.40 25.87 26.56
N GLU A 5 13.16 26.81 27.49
CA GLU A 5 12.74 26.51 28.86
C GLU A 5 11.20 26.48 28.93
N SER A 6 10.62 25.35 29.34
CA SER A 6 9.16 25.24 29.51
C SER A 6 8.68 26.24 30.56
N GLY A 7 7.67 27.04 30.21
CA GLY A 7 7.10 28.07 31.09
C GLY A 7 7.75 29.47 30.99
N ARG A 8 8.76 29.66 30.14
CA ARG A 8 9.38 30.98 29.90
C ARG A 8 8.65 31.75 28.79
N GLU A 9 8.33 33.03 29.06
CA GLU A 9 7.75 33.92 28.06
C GLU A 9 8.84 34.66 27.26
N TYR A 10 8.73 34.60 25.94
CA TYR A 10 9.56 35.35 24.98
C TYR A 10 8.71 36.46 24.35
N LYS A 11 9.19 37.71 24.36
CA LYS A 11 8.40 38.87 23.90
C LYS A 11 8.84 39.39 22.53
N THR A 12 10.13 39.27 22.19
CA THR A 12 10.68 39.82 20.95
C THR A 12 11.64 38.84 20.26
N MET A 13 11.90 39.05 18.96
CA MET A 13 12.94 38.31 18.24
C MET A 13 14.34 38.57 18.83
N ALA A 14 14.56 39.73 19.46
CA ALA A 14 15.80 40.03 20.18
C ALA A 14 15.94 39.18 21.45
N ASP A 15 14.87 38.98 22.22
CA ASP A 15 14.85 38.05 23.36
C ASP A 15 15.13 36.62 22.89
N VAL A 16 14.53 36.22 21.76
CA VAL A 16 14.80 34.93 21.13
C VAL A 16 16.29 34.80 20.78
N GLN A 17 16.88 35.79 20.10
CA GLN A 17 18.31 35.75 19.75
C GLN A 17 19.25 35.77 20.96
N GLN A 18 18.82 36.38 22.07
CA GLN A 18 19.61 36.45 23.31
C GLN A 18 19.62 35.13 24.08
N TYR A 19 18.49 34.42 24.11
CA TYR A 19 18.31 33.22 24.94
C TYR A 19 18.26 31.92 24.15
N LEU A 20 18.05 31.97 22.84
CA LEU A 20 18.07 30.82 21.95
C LEU A 20 19.27 30.89 21.02
N ARG A 21 19.96 29.76 20.89
CA ARG A 21 21.11 29.59 20.00
C ARG A 21 20.76 29.80 18.51
N TYR A 22 19.48 29.69 18.17
CA TYR A 22 18.94 29.84 16.82
C TYR A 22 17.75 30.80 16.85
N GLY A 23 17.74 31.81 15.96
CA GLY A 23 16.76 32.90 16.00
C GLY A 23 15.39 32.57 15.38
N LYS A 24 15.37 31.94 14.20
CA LYS A 24 14.16 31.66 13.41
C LYS A 24 14.05 30.17 13.12
N ILE A 25 12.86 29.60 13.35
CA ILE A 25 12.53 28.21 13.00
C ILE A 25 11.92 28.20 11.60
N MET A 26 12.51 27.39 10.73
CA MET A 26 12.03 27.17 9.38
C MET A 26 11.62 25.71 9.23
N PHE A 27 10.38 25.49 8.83
CA PHE A 27 9.88 24.19 8.46
C PHE A 27 10.25 23.93 7.00
N MET A 28 11.18 23.00 6.82
CA MET A 28 11.41 22.31 5.57
C MET A 28 11.02 20.85 5.79
N CYS A 29 9.75 20.55 5.50
CA CYS A 29 9.25 19.20 5.66
C CYS A 29 9.77 18.35 4.51
N ASP A 30 10.58 17.37 4.86
CA ASP A 30 10.85 16.15 4.09
C ASP A 30 10.83 15.04 5.16
N GLN A 31 10.09 13.99 4.87
CA GLN A 31 10.40 12.58 5.05
C GLN A 31 11.33 12.16 6.23
N ASP A 32 10.83 11.20 7.02
CA ASP A 32 11.45 10.67 8.23
C ASP A 32 12.74 9.87 7.94
N SER A 33 13.59 9.57 8.93
CA SER A 33 14.94 9.04 8.63
C SER A 33 15.51 7.97 9.58
N VAL A 34 16.44 7.16 9.04
CA VAL A 34 17.23 6.10 9.70
C VAL A 34 18.70 6.52 9.93
N THR A 35 19.46 5.82 10.78
CA THR A 35 20.87 6.19 11.06
C THR A 35 21.83 5.83 9.93
N SER A 36 22.99 6.50 9.85
CA SER A 36 24.01 6.31 8.78
C SER A 36 24.54 4.88 8.66
N ASP A 37 24.69 4.20 9.80
CA ASP A 37 25.21 2.85 9.91
C ASP A 37 24.14 1.77 9.69
N THR A 38 22.96 2.15 9.19
CA THR A 38 21.86 1.22 8.89
C THR A 38 22.25 0.34 7.70
N PRO A 39 22.44 -0.98 7.88
CA PRO A 39 22.71 -1.89 6.78
C PRO A 39 21.43 -2.08 5.96
N LEU A 40 21.61 -2.18 4.65
CA LEU A 40 20.55 -2.36 3.68
C LEU A 40 20.82 -3.63 2.87
N PHE A 41 19.73 -4.32 2.54
CA PHE A 41 19.74 -5.49 1.68
C PHE A 41 19.52 -5.06 0.22
N LEU A 42 20.59 -5.06 -0.56
CA LEU A 42 20.64 -4.44 -1.89
C LEU A 42 20.96 -5.45 -2.99
N LYS A 43 20.56 -5.12 -4.21
CA LYS A 43 20.97 -5.78 -5.44
C LYS A 43 21.64 -4.77 -6.36
N ASN A 44 22.86 -5.08 -6.79
CA ASN A 44 23.66 -4.19 -7.62
C ASN A 44 23.27 -4.32 -9.12
N ARG A 45 23.83 -3.47 -9.98
CA ARG A 45 23.60 -3.49 -11.44
C ARG A 45 23.94 -4.83 -12.12
N ASN A 46 24.84 -5.61 -11.53
CA ASN A 46 25.24 -6.92 -12.06
C ASN A 46 24.27 -8.04 -11.63
N GLY A 47 23.21 -7.69 -10.87
CA GLY A 47 22.28 -8.65 -10.29
C GLY A 47 22.81 -9.37 -9.04
N GLU A 48 23.97 -8.98 -8.54
CA GLU A 48 24.58 -9.58 -7.34
C GLU A 48 23.98 -8.93 -6.08
N VAL A 49 23.76 -9.77 -5.08
CA VAL A 49 23.25 -9.34 -3.77
C VAL A 49 24.40 -8.79 -2.94
N GLU A 50 24.22 -7.59 -2.38
CA GLU A 50 25.24 -6.90 -1.61
C GLU A 50 24.64 -6.28 -0.34
N ILE A 51 25.48 -6.11 0.67
CA ILE A 51 25.12 -5.39 1.89
C ILE A 51 26.01 -4.16 1.99
N LYS A 52 25.37 -3.00 2.07
CA LYS A 52 26.01 -1.72 2.35
C LYS A 52 25.26 -0.98 3.44
N THR A 53 25.95 -0.10 4.14
CA THR A 53 25.30 0.92 4.95
C THR A 53 24.72 2.00 4.05
N ILE A 54 23.63 2.62 4.49
CA ILE A 54 22.91 3.62 3.69
C ILE A 54 23.81 4.80 3.25
N ASP A 55 24.80 5.14 4.06
CA ASP A 55 25.81 6.18 3.78
C ASP A 55 26.84 5.82 2.71
N THR A 56 27.09 4.53 2.47
CA THR A 56 28.07 4.02 1.50
C THR A 56 27.44 3.57 0.18
N ILE A 57 26.11 3.71 0.03
CA ILE A 57 25.44 3.47 -1.26
C ILE A 57 25.98 4.42 -2.33
N SER A 58 26.29 5.66 -1.95
CA SER A 58 26.83 6.64 -2.87
C SER A 58 27.99 7.43 -2.30
N ASN A 59 28.94 7.69 -3.18
CA ASN A 59 30.14 8.48 -2.90
C ASN A 59 30.03 9.91 -3.42
N LYS A 60 28.92 10.25 -4.09
CA LYS A 60 28.65 11.57 -4.65
C LYS A 60 27.38 12.12 -4.06
N TRP A 61 27.52 13.13 -3.23
CA TRP A 61 26.40 13.76 -2.53
C TRP A 61 26.21 15.15 -3.10
N ASP A 62 25.08 15.35 -3.75
CA ASP A 62 24.67 16.66 -4.22
C ASP A 62 23.96 17.35 -3.05
N THR A 63 24.62 18.36 -2.48
CA THR A 63 24.01 19.16 -1.42
C THR A 63 22.79 19.88 -1.98
N LEU A 64 21.62 19.41 -1.56
CA LEU A 64 20.37 20.13 -1.71
C LEU A 64 20.44 21.37 -0.84
N PRO A 65 19.73 22.43 -1.20
CA PRO A 65 20.07 23.70 -0.61
C PRO A 65 19.36 23.92 0.74
N ASN A 66 18.54 22.95 1.17
CA ASN A 66 18.02 22.79 2.53
C ASN A 66 19.01 22.12 3.49
N GLU A 67 20.30 22.11 3.14
CA GLU A 67 21.39 21.41 3.82
C GLU A 67 21.27 19.88 3.83
N LYS A 68 20.16 19.32 3.30
CA LYS A 68 20.08 17.91 2.97
C LYS A 68 21.01 17.62 1.80
N GLN A 69 21.45 16.39 1.65
CA GLN A 69 22.28 15.98 0.53
C GLN A 69 21.62 14.76 -0.09
N GLU A 70 21.45 14.77 -1.40
CA GLU A 70 20.87 13.64 -2.12
C GLU A 70 21.88 12.97 -3.02
N SER A 71 21.56 11.73 -3.38
CA SER A 71 22.32 11.00 -4.38
C SER A 71 21.44 10.02 -5.13
N ASN A 72 21.72 9.91 -6.43
CA ASN A 72 21.15 8.87 -7.26
C ASN A 72 21.94 7.57 -7.10
N THR A 73 21.24 6.46 -7.22
CA THR A 73 21.84 5.14 -7.12
C THR A 73 21.16 4.17 -8.05
N ASP A 74 21.87 3.13 -8.43
CA ASP A 74 21.39 2.11 -9.36
C ASP A 74 21.16 0.77 -8.67
N TYR A 75 21.15 0.77 -7.34
CA TYR A 75 20.82 -0.41 -6.57
C TYR A 75 19.30 -0.55 -6.48
N GLU A 76 18.85 -1.79 -6.42
CA GLU A 76 17.51 -2.15 -5.98
C GLU A 76 17.58 -2.52 -4.50
N ILE A 77 16.54 -2.21 -3.74
CA ILE A 77 16.41 -2.56 -2.32
C ILE A 77 15.28 -3.56 -2.14
N TRP A 78 15.41 -4.43 -1.14
CA TRP A 78 14.35 -5.38 -0.84
C TRP A 78 13.18 -4.74 -0.10
N THR A 79 11.97 -5.09 -0.51
CA THR A 79 10.69 -4.68 0.11
C THR A 79 9.78 -5.91 0.29
N GLU A 80 8.60 -5.73 0.85
CA GLU A 80 7.52 -6.73 0.84
C GLU A 80 7.07 -7.13 -0.58
N SER A 81 7.33 -6.28 -1.57
CA SER A 81 7.02 -6.53 -3.00
C SER A 81 8.20 -7.16 -3.78
N GLY A 82 9.35 -7.40 -3.13
CA GLY A 82 10.57 -7.95 -3.75
C GLY A 82 11.64 -6.88 -4.01
N TRP A 83 12.42 -7.02 -5.08
CA TRP A 83 13.43 -6.04 -5.47
C TRP A 83 12.78 -4.79 -6.05
N THR A 84 12.88 -3.67 -5.35
CA THR A 84 12.31 -2.38 -5.73
C THR A 84 13.44 -1.39 -6.03
N LYS A 85 13.31 -0.63 -7.12
CA LYS A 85 14.33 0.35 -7.51
C LYS A 85 14.41 1.50 -6.50
N ILE A 86 15.63 1.85 -6.09
CA ILE A 86 15.88 3.06 -5.32
C ILE A 86 15.86 4.25 -6.29
N LYS A 87 14.95 5.20 -6.10
CA LYS A 87 14.88 6.41 -6.92
C LYS A 87 15.97 7.41 -6.52
N ARG A 88 16.13 7.64 -5.22
CA ARG A 88 17.17 8.51 -4.62
C ARG A 88 17.40 8.19 -3.15
N VAL A 89 18.57 8.56 -2.65
CA VAL A 89 18.95 8.51 -1.23
C VAL A 89 19.17 9.93 -0.74
N ILE A 90 18.57 10.29 0.39
CA ILE A 90 18.64 11.64 0.99
C ILE A 90 19.33 11.50 2.35
N ARG A 91 20.18 12.46 2.73
CA ARG A 91 20.77 12.54 4.07
C ARG A 91 20.72 13.95 4.62
N HIS A 92 20.58 14.11 5.94
CA HIS A 92 20.64 15.41 6.58
C HIS A 92 21.03 15.31 8.05
N LEU A 93 21.64 16.35 8.61
CA LEU A 93 21.96 16.42 10.03
C LEU A 93 20.68 16.62 10.84
N VAL A 94 20.49 15.82 11.89
CA VAL A 94 19.37 15.97 12.82
C VAL A 94 19.87 16.09 14.24
N ASN A 95 18.95 16.51 15.11
CA ASN A 95 19.13 16.56 16.56
C ASN A 95 17.87 15.98 17.21
N LYS A 96 17.71 14.66 17.03
CA LYS A 96 16.52 13.88 17.43
C LYS A 96 16.94 12.68 18.28
N ARG A 97 16.03 12.17 19.10
CA ARG A 97 16.24 10.88 19.79
C ARG A 97 16.25 9.73 18.80
N ILE A 98 17.12 8.77 19.02
CA ILE A 98 17.18 7.52 18.27
C ILE A 98 16.65 6.39 19.14
N PHE A 99 15.67 5.66 18.60
CA PHE A 99 15.15 4.45 19.20
C PHE A 99 15.66 3.24 18.44
N ARG A 100 16.18 2.27 19.18
CA ARG A 100 16.45 0.92 18.67
C ARG A 100 15.24 0.05 18.92
N VAL A 101 14.64 -0.46 17.85
CA VAL A 101 13.52 -1.41 17.91
C VAL A 101 14.05 -2.79 17.55
N LEU A 102 13.90 -3.74 18.48
CA LEU A 102 14.34 -5.13 18.36
C LEU A 102 13.12 -6.05 18.34
N THR A 103 12.98 -6.82 17.27
CA THR A 103 12.05 -7.96 17.14
C THR A 103 12.83 -9.28 17.16
N HIS A 104 12.16 -10.43 17.03
CA HIS A 104 12.87 -11.72 16.99
C HIS A 104 13.78 -11.89 15.77
N THR A 105 13.49 -11.18 14.68
CA THR A 105 14.18 -11.34 13.38
C THR A 105 14.62 -10.02 12.73
N GLY A 106 14.56 -8.90 13.46
CA GLY A 106 14.93 -7.58 12.97
C GLY A 106 15.43 -6.65 14.08
N VAL A 107 16.36 -5.76 13.75
CA VAL A 107 16.81 -4.63 14.57
C VAL A 107 17.02 -3.42 13.69
N VAL A 108 16.35 -2.30 13.99
CA VAL A 108 16.60 -1.02 13.34
C VAL A 108 16.83 0.08 14.37
N ASP A 109 17.64 1.06 14.01
CA ASP A 109 17.81 2.30 14.75
C ASP A 109 17.17 3.42 13.93
N VAL A 110 16.11 4.02 14.48
CA VAL A 110 15.26 4.99 13.79
C VAL A 110 15.13 6.25 14.62
N THR A 111 14.92 7.38 13.95
CA THR A 111 14.56 8.62 14.64
C THR A 111 13.19 8.48 15.32
N GLU A 112 12.98 9.25 16.37
CA GLU A 112 11.78 9.20 17.21
C GLU A 112 10.43 9.42 16.49
N ASP A 113 10.45 9.92 15.26
CA ASP A 113 9.26 10.22 14.47
C ASP A 113 9.13 9.32 13.22
N HIS A 114 10.05 8.39 12.97
CA HIS A 114 10.06 7.60 11.74
C HIS A 114 9.06 6.45 11.74
N SER A 115 8.10 6.49 10.81
CA SER A 115 7.04 5.49 10.65
C SER A 115 7.60 4.08 10.42
N LEU A 116 7.36 3.19 11.39
CA LEU A 116 7.46 1.75 11.23
C LEU A 116 6.13 1.22 10.69
N ILE A 117 6.11 0.01 10.13
CA ILE A 117 4.90 -0.56 9.54
C ILE A 117 4.46 -1.78 10.36
N THR A 118 3.18 -1.90 10.67
CA THR A 118 2.61 -3.11 11.29
C THR A 118 2.35 -4.21 10.25
N GLU A 119 2.10 -5.46 10.68
CA GLU A 119 1.72 -6.54 9.74
C GLU A 119 0.48 -6.23 8.88
N ASN A 120 -0.36 -5.28 9.31
CA ASN A 120 -1.57 -4.86 8.60
C ASN A 120 -1.33 -3.64 7.66
N ASN A 121 -0.06 -3.28 7.43
CA ASN A 121 0.34 -2.08 6.66
C ASN A 121 -0.13 -0.75 7.28
N GLU A 122 -0.25 -0.68 8.61
CA GLU A 122 -0.52 0.59 9.31
C GLU A 122 0.79 1.21 9.79
N GLU A 123 0.92 2.53 9.68
CA GLU A 123 2.08 3.26 10.18
C GLU A 123 2.03 3.41 11.71
N ILE A 124 3.16 3.16 12.36
CA ILE A 124 3.31 3.29 13.80
C ILE A 124 4.66 3.96 14.13
N SER A 125 4.62 5.02 14.93
CA SER A 125 5.86 5.69 15.38
C SER A 125 6.60 4.85 16.43
N PRO A 126 7.94 5.00 16.57
CA PRO A 126 8.71 4.33 17.60
C PRO A 126 8.34 4.78 19.03
N LYS A 127 7.65 5.93 19.16
CA LYS A 127 7.10 6.43 20.44
C LYS A 127 5.81 5.72 20.85
N SER A 128 5.00 5.32 19.87
CA SER A 128 3.69 4.69 20.09
C SER A 128 3.77 3.17 20.18
N ILE A 129 4.87 2.58 19.72
CA ILE A 129 5.05 1.13 19.67
C ILE A 129 5.21 0.53 21.08
N GLN A 130 4.53 -0.58 21.32
CA GLN A 130 4.59 -1.33 22.56
C GLN A 130 5.32 -2.66 22.37
N ILE A 131 5.83 -3.22 23.48
CA ILE A 131 6.31 -4.60 23.47
C ILE A 131 5.15 -5.50 23.04
N ASP A 132 5.45 -6.49 22.21
CA ASP A 132 4.51 -7.43 21.59
C ASP A 132 3.74 -6.97 20.35
N ASP A 133 3.83 -5.69 19.96
CA ASP A 133 3.32 -5.23 18.67
C ASP A 133 4.01 -5.98 17.52
N LYS A 134 3.29 -6.22 16.43
CA LYS A 134 3.79 -6.97 15.27
C LYS A 134 4.14 -6.03 14.13
N LEU A 135 5.41 -6.03 13.74
CA LEU A 135 5.92 -5.20 12.66
C LEU A 135 6.04 -5.97 11.34
N LEU A 136 5.94 -5.26 10.22
CA LEU A 136 6.08 -5.83 8.89
C LEU A 136 7.52 -6.28 8.68
N HIS A 137 7.64 -7.57 8.35
CA HIS A 137 8.91 -8.20 8.05
C HIS A 137 8.83 -8.89 6.69
N SER A 138 9.83 -8.63 5.84
CA SER A 138 10.00 -9.31 4.56
C SER A 138 11.47 -9.69 4.35
N PHE A 139 11.69 -10.91 3.86
CA PHE A 139 13.02 -11.38 3.47
C PHE A 139 12.88 -12.47 2.41
N PRO A 140 13.81 -12.55 1.44
CA PRO A 140 13.76 -13.56 0.40
C PRO A 140 13.79 -14.99 0.92
N SER A 141 13.14 -15.89 0.18
CA SER A 141 13.42 -17.32 0.27
C SER A 141 14.68 -17.66 -0.54
N PHE A 142 15.49 -18.59 -0.02
CA PHE A 142 16.70 -19.10 -0.68
C PHE A 142 16.50 -20.55 -1.09
N LEU A 143 15.44 -20.83 -1.84
CA LEU A 143 15.14 -22.19 -2.29
C LEU A 143 16.04 -22.55 -3.47
N GLU A 144 16.85 -23.60 -3.32
CA GLU A 144 17.53 -24.25 -4.43
C GLU A 144 16.48 -24.96 -5.28
N ASN A 145 15.97 -24.26 -6.30
CA ASN A 145 15.03 -24.80 -7.27
C ASN A 145 15.69 -25.94 -8.05
N THR A 146 15.54 -27.17 -7.56
CA THR A 146 15.94 -28.39 -8.27
C THR A 146 14.76 -29.06 -8.98
N HIS A 147 13.52 -28.70 -8.64
CA HIS A 147 12.32 -29.32 -9.18
C HIS A 147 11.22 -28.29 -9.45
N THR A 148 10.62 -28.33 -10.64
CA THR A 148 9.43 -27.54 -10.96
C THR A 148 8.20 -28.12 -10.26
N MET A 149 7.13 -27.34 -10.08
CA MET A 149 5.86 -27.89 -9.57
C MET A 149 5.31 -29.04 -10.45
N ALA A 150 5.65 -29.05 -11.74
CA ALA A 150 5.35 -30.15 -12.67
C ALA A 150 6.13 -31.44 -12.36
N ASP A 151 7.30 -31.34 -11.72
CA ASP A 151 8.08 -32.48 -11.25
C ASP A 151 7.58 -32.95 -9.87
N ILE A 152 7.33 -32.02 -8.95
CA ILE A 152 6.86 -32.32 -7.58
C ILE A 152 5.48 -33.00 -7.60
N SER A 153 4.59 -32.60 -8.51
CA SER A 153 3.27 -33.23 -8.68
C SER A 153 3.33 -34.68 -9.18
N LYS A 154 4.46 -35.12 -9.78
CA LYS A 154 4.70 -36.51 -10.23
C LYS A 154 5.41 -37.37 -9.18
N MET A 155 5.90 -36.76 -8.10
CA MET A 155 6.62 -37.47 -7.03
C MET A 155 5.68 -38.27 -6.12
N THR A 156 6.23 -39.29 -5.46
CA THR A 156 5.50 -40.09 -4.48
C THR A 156 5.11 -39.27 -3.24
N ASN A 157 4.08 -39.70 -2.50
CA ASN A 157 3.67 -39.01 -1.26
C ASN A 157 4.80 -38.92 -0.22
N THR A 158 5.72 -39.88 -0.22
CA THR A 158 6.89 -39.89 0.66
C THR A 158 7.89 -38.80 0.29
N GLU A 159 8.08 -38.55 -1.01
CA GLU A 159 8.94 -37.49 -1.54
C GLU A 159 8.31 -36.11 -1.32
N ILE A 160 7.00 -35.95 -1.56
CA ILE A 160 6.26 -34.72 -1.27
C ILE A 160 6.34 -34.39 0.22
N LYS A 161 6.14 -35.37 1.12
CA LYS A 161 6.28 -35.15 2.56
C LYS A 161 7.69 -34.72 2.96
N LYS A 162 8.74 -35.27 2.32
CA LYS A 162 10.12 -34.79 2.50
C LYS A 162 10.31 -33.36 2.02
N ILE A 163 9.69 -32.97 0.90
CA ILE A 163 9.73 -31.60 0.37
C ILE A 163 8.97 -30.63 1.29
N SER A 164 7.77 -30.99 1.75
CA SER A 164 7.00 -30.19 2.70
C SER A 164 7.71 -30.03 4.04
N GLN A 165 8.41 -31.07 4.50
CA GLN A 165 9.28 -31.00 5.66
C GLN A 165 10.44 -30.02 5.45
N LYS A 166 11.07 -30.01 4.25
CA LYS A 166 12.11 -29.04 3.89
C LYS A 166 11.59 -27.59 3.82
N LEU A 167 10.37 -27.40 3.33
CA LEU A 167 9.71 -26.10 3.24
C LEU A 167 9.12 -25.62 4.58
N LYS A 168 9.36 -26.37 5.66
CA LYS A 168 8.88 -26.07 7.02
C LYS A 168 7.35 -25.90 7.09
N ILE A 169 6.62 -26.64 6.27
CA ILE A 169 5.16 -26.71 6.33
C ILE A 169 4.76 -27.39 7.64
N SER A 170 4.07 -26.66 8.51
CA SER A 170 3.59 -27.16 9.79
C SER A 170 2.56 -28.28 9.58
N TYR A 171 2.63 -29.33 10.38
CA TYR A 171 1.69 -30.47 10.32
C TYR A 171 1.62 -31.18 8.96
N TYR A 172 2.70 -31.17 8.17
CA TYR A 172 2.71 -31.78 6.83
C TYR A 172 2.33 -33.28 6.81
N CYS A 173 2.49 -33.98 7.93
CA CYS A 173 2.12 -35.39 8.07
C CYS A 173 0.60 -35.63 8.15
N THR A 174 -0.18 -34.64 8.59
CA THR A 174 -1.65 -34.70 8.71
C THR A 174 -2.38 -34.14 7.49
N LYS A 175 -1.66 -33.47 6.57
CA LYS A 175 -2.21 -32.85 5.38
C LYS A 175 -2.32 -33.85 4.22
N SER A 176 -3.39 -33.73 3.44
CA SER A 176 -3.59 -34.49 2.21
C SER A 176 -2.54 -34.13 1.15
N ARG A 177 -2.33 -35.00 0.15
CA ARG A 177 -1.36 -34.77 -0.94
C ARG A 177 -1.61 -33.41 -1.64
N GLU A 178 -2.87 -33.08 -1.86
CA GLU A 178 -3.29 -31.87 -2.56
C GLU A 178 -3.07 -30.61 -1.70
N GLN A 179 -3.38 -30.67 -0.40
CA GLN A 179 -3.04 -29.61 0.56
C GLN A 179 -1.52 -29.39 0.66
N LEU A 180 -0.73 -30.46 0.66
CA LEU A 180 0.73 -30.37 0.66
C LEU A 180 1.24 -29.72 -0.63
N LEU A 181 0.72 -30.11 -1.79
CA LEU A 181 1.09 -29.50 -3.07
C LEU A 181 0.74 -28.01 -3.12
N ASN A 182 -0.44 -27.62 -2.65
CA ASN A 182 -0.88 -26.22 -2.62
C ASN A 182 -0.02 -25.37 -1.66
N GLU A 183 0.36 -25.91 -0.50
CA GLU A 183 1.24 -25.20 0.43
C GLU A 183 2.70 -25.18 -0.05
N ILE A 184 3.16 -26.24 -0.72
CA ILE A 184 4.45 -26.23 -1.41
C ILE A 184 4.44 -25.14 -2.48
N GLU A 185 3.37 -25.04 -3.29
CA GLU A 185 3.20 -24.02 -4.31
C GLU A 185 3.18 -22.61 -3.71
N ALA A 186 2.45 -22.41 -2.60
CA ALA A 186 2.43 -21.14 -1.88
C ALA A 186 3.83 -20.74 -1.33
N CYS A 187 4.61 -21.71 -0.85
CA CYS A 187 5.99 -21.47 -0.44
C CYS A 187 6.93 -21.19 -1.62
N MET A 188 6.71 -21.81 -2.78
CA MET A 188 7.48 -21.58 -4.00
C MET A 188 7.11 -20.27 -4.73
N ASN A 189 5.90 -19.76 -4.53
CA ASN A 189 5.39 -18.51 -5.12
C ASN A 189 5.82 -17.24 -4.36
N LYS A 190 6.51 -17.35 -3.21
CA LYS A 190 7.19 -16.21 -2.58
C LYS A 190 8.29 -15.71 -3.52
N PRO A 191 8.59 -14.39 -3.56
CA PRO A 191 9.66 -13.87 -4.41
C PRO A 191 10.97 -14.56 -4.05
N ASN A 192 11.40 -15.48 -4.92
CA ASN A 192 12.60 -16.28 -4.75
C ASN A 192 13.75 -15.53 -5.41
N ILE A 193 14.88 -15.45 -4.72
CA ILE A 193 16.11 -14.96 -5.34
C ILE A 193 16.80 -16.19 -5.94
N GLU A 194 16.88 -16.23 -7.28
CA GLU A 194 17.95 -16.97 -7.91
C GLU A 194 19.23 -16.20 -7.59
N ILE A 195 19.98 -16.65 -6.58
CA ILE A 195 21.34 -16.12 -6.37
C ILE A 195 22.06 -16.42 -7.68
N PRO A 196 22.57 -15.42 -8.41
CA PRO A 196 23.35 -15.68 -9.61
C PRO A 196 24.56 -16.50 -9.15
N ILE A 197 24.53 -17.82 -9.39
CA ILE A 197 25.63 -18.71 -9.04
C ILE A 197 26.77 -18.35 -9.97
N LYS A 198 27.59 -17.41 -9.52
CA LYS A 198 28.76 -16.95 -10.23
C LYS A 198 29.95 -17.67 -9.66
N ASP A 199 30.70 -18.31 -10.54
CA ASP A 199 31.94 -18.95 -10.14
C ASP A 199 33.01 -17.87 -9.95
N TYR A 200 33.26 -17.52 -8.69
CA TYR A 200 34.36 -16.62 -8.31
C TYR A 200 35.70 -17.37 -8.19
N GLY A 201 35.74 -18.68 -8.49
CA GLY A 201 36.93 -19.51 -8.36
C GLY A 201 37.30 -19.83 -6.91
N ILE A 202 36.39 -19.63 -5.96
CA ILE A 202 36.61 -19.91 -4.53
C ILE A 202 36.27 -21.38 -4.26
N SER A 203 37.28 -22.18 -3.90
CA SER A 203 37.05 -23.58 -3.51
C SER A 203 36.39 -23.67 -2.13
N PRO A 204 35.68 -24.77 -1.80
CA PRO A 204 35.16 -24.99 -0.46
C PRO A 204 36.26 -24.96 0.62
N GLU A 205 37.47 -25.43 0.31
CA GLU A 205 38.63 -25.34 1.20
C GLU A 205 39.09 -23.89 1.42
N GLU A 206 39.09 -23.05 0.37
CA GLU A 206 39.40 -21.62 0.49
C GLU A 206 38.34 -20.93 1.36
N ALA A 207 37.07 -21.26 1.14
CA ALA A 207 35.94 -20.73 1.89
C ALA A 207 36.03 -21.04 3.39
N TYR A 208 36.41 -22.27 3.76
CA TYR A 208 36.65 -22.64 5.16
C TYR A 208 37.75 -21.78 5.81
N VAL A 209 38.88 -21.59 5.12
CA VAL A 209 39.99 -20.75 5.62
C VAL A 209 39.56 -19.29 5.74
N MET A 210 38.80 -18.80 4.76
CA MET A 210 38.20 -17.47 4.73
C MET A 210 37.23 -17.26 5.91
N GLY A 211 36.42 -18.26 6.24
CA GLY A 211 35.53 -18.24 7.40
C GLY A 211 36.28 -18.19 8.73
N LEU A 212 37.31 -19.04 8.87
CA LEU A 212 38.16 -19.05 10.06
C LEU A 212 38.94 -17.74 10.22
N PHE A 213 39.37 -17.13 9.11
CA PHE A 213 39.93 -15.79 9.10
C PHE A 213 38.88 -14.73 9.50
N TRP A 214 37.62 -14.88 9.07
CA TRP A 214 36.57 -13.95 9.47
C TRP A 214 36.31 -14.00 10.98
N ALA A 215 36.40 -15.17 11.62
CA ALA A 215 36.39 -15.30 13.07
C ALA A 215 37.64 -14.65 13.70
N ASP A 216 38.80 -15.31 13.56
CA ASP A 216 40.00 -15.07 14.37
C ASP A 216 41.17 -14.43 13.60
N GLY A 217 40.94 -14.12 12.33
CA GLY A 217 41.91 -13.52 11.43
C GLY A 217 42.07 -12.02 11.63
N THR A 218 43.29 -11.55 11.36
CA THR A 218 43.66 -10.13 11.33
C THR A 218 44.60 -9.81 10.17
N CYS A 219 44.39 -8.64 9.56
CA CYS A 219 45.28 -8.05 8.57
C CYS A 219 45.73 -6.66 9.05
N LYS A 220 47.01 -6.52 9.43
CA LYS A 220 47.56 -5.28 9.97
C LYS A 220 48.66 -4.72 9.07
N ILE A 221 48.64 -3.40 8.89
CA ILE A 221 49.66 -2.61 8.19
C ILE A 221 50.29 -1.69 9.25
N TYR A 222 51.57 -1.92 9.56
CA TYR A 222 52.30 -1.12 10.53
C TYR A 222 53.23 -0.16 9.81
N LYS A 223 53.06 1.15 10.03
CA LYS A 223 54.03 2.16 9.59
C LYS A 223 54.89 2.55 10.79
N TRP A 224 56.20 2.43 10.66
CA TRP A 224 57.13 2.76 11.74
C TRP A 224 58.42 3.36 11.18
N GLN A 225 59.03 4.24 11.97
CA GLN A 225 60.29 4.87 11.61
C GLN A 225 61.44 3.98 12.05
N CYS A 226 62.33 3.68 11.11
CA CYS A 226 63.56 2.98 11.40
C CYS A 226 64.70 3.97 11.27
N THR A 227 65.53 4.05 12.30
CA THR A 227 66.76 4.84 12.27
C THR A 227 67.93 3.90 12.00
N ARG A 228 68.72 4.19 10.97
CA ARG A 228 69.93 3.43 10.67
C ARG A 228 71.12 4.39 10.65
N LYS A 229 72.14 4.06 11.44
CA LYS A 229 73.46 4.69 11.38
C LYS A 229 74.41 3.72 10.67
N PRO A 230 74.75 3.96 9.38
CA PRO A 230 75.76 3.16 8.69
C PRO A 230 77.12 3.32 9.37
N VAL A 231 77.92 2.25 9.43
CA VAL A 231 79.25 2.28 10.06
C VAL A 231 80.18 3.31 9.39
N ASP A 232 79.97 3.56 8.10
CA ASP A 232 80.86 4.37 7.26
C ASP A 232 80.41 5.84 7.07
N ARG A 233 79.38 6.32 7.79
CA ARG A 233 78.90 7.71 7.69
C ARG A 233 78.47 8.29 9.04
N PRO A 234 78.66 9.60 9.28
CA PRO A 234 78.44 10.21 10.59
C PRO A 234 76.96 10.41 10.98
N ASN A 235 76.05 10.55 10.01
CA ASN A 235 74.67 10.95 10.26
C ASN A 235 73.70 9.76 10.35
N GLU A 236 72.74 9.85 11.28
CA GLU A 236 71.58 8.95 11.33
C GLU A 236 70.62 9.24 10.19
N TYR A 237 70.16 8.18 9.53
CA TYR A 237 69.11 8.26 8.52
C TYR A 237 67.82 7.68 9.10
N VAL A 238 66.78 8.51 9.18
CA VAL A 238 65.42 8.08 9.53
C VAL A 238 64.67 7.76 8.23
N PHE A 239 64.14 6.55 8.09
CA PHE A 239 63.27 6.20 6.97
C PHE A 239 62.01 5.47 7.45
N ASN A 240 60.89 5.74 6.79
CA ASN A 240 59.60 5.14 7.09
C ASN A 240 59.52 3.73 6.48
N ARG A 241 59.25 2.72 7.29
CA ARG A 241 59.01 1.34 6.85
C ARG A 241 57.55 0.97 7.05
N THR A 242 56.97 0.27 6.07
CA THR A 242 55.63 -0.31 6.17
C THR A 242 55.76 -1.84 6.24
N SER A 243 55.21 -2.45 7.29
CA SER A 243 55.18 -3.90 7.49
C SER A 243 53.75 -4.42 7.35
N TYR A 244 53.56 -5.47 6.55
CA TYR A 244 52.27 -6.10 6.32
C TYR A 244 52.22 -7.45 7.06
N ALA A 245 51.20 -7.64 7.91
CA ALA A 245 50.99 -8.86 8.69
C ALA A 245 49.61 -9.45 8.44
N TRP A 246 49.58 -10.74 8.07
CA TRP A 246 48.40 -11.60 7.98
C TRP A 246 48.51 -12.69 9.05
N SER A 247 47.44 -12.95 9.79
CA SER A 247 47.44 -14.04 10.76
C SER A 247 46.06 -14.49 11.20
N ILE A 248 45.94 -15.77 11.58
CA ILE A 248 44.78 -16.35 12.27
C ILE A 248 45.23 -16.85 13.65
N CYS A 249 44.59 -16.39 14.72
CA CYS A 249 44.93 -16.76 16.10
C CYS A 249 43.85 -17.66 16.71
N ASN A 250 44.14 -18.92 17.03
CA ASN A 250 43.15 -19.82 17.65
C ASN A 250 43.81 -20.67 18.74
N THR A 251 43.01 -21.11 19.73
CA THR A 251 43.47 -22.01 20.80
C THR A 251 43.51 -23.47 20.34
N ASN A 252 42.72 -23.83 19.33
CA ASN A 252 42.68 -25.18 18.77
C ASN A 252 43.67 -25.30 17.59
N LEU A 253 44.70 -26.11 17.82
CA LEU A 253 45.76 -26.36 16.84
C LEU A 253 45.28 -27.14 15.61
N ASP A 254 44.25 -28.00 15.75
CA ASP A 254 43.73 -28.81 14.64
C ASP A 254 43.07 -27.93 13.58
N TYR A 255 42.35 -26.88 13.98
CA TYR A 255 41.76 -25.93 13.04
C TYR A 255 42.84 -25.15 12.28
N LEU A 256 43.92 -24.75 12.95
CA LEU A 256 45.05 -24.06 12.31
C LEU A 256 45.83 -24.98 11.38
N ASN A 257 46.02 -26.25 11.75
CA ASN A 257 46.66 -27.25 10.89
C ASN A 257 45.81 -27.54 9.64
N LYS A 258 44.49 -27.69 9.81
CA LYS A 258 43.54 -27.85 8.71
C LYS A 258 43.57 -26.62 7.79
N ALA A 259 43.51 -25.42 8.35
CA ALA A 259 43.57 -24.17 7.59
C ALA A 259 44.91 -24.00 6.85
N LYS A 260 46.03 -24.36 7.50
CA LYS A 260 47.36 -24.38 6.88
C LYS A 260 47.40 -25.31 5.66
N ALA A 261 46.94 -26.55 5.81
CA ALA A 261 46.94 -27.53 4.73
C ALA A 261 46.05 -27.13 3.54
N TYR A 262 44.99 -26.35 3.78
CA TYR A 262 44.13 -25.82 2.74
C TYR A 262 44.74 -24.60 2.06
N ILE A 263 45.21 -23.61 2.82
CA ILE A 263 45.73 -22.35 2.27
C ILE A 263 47.01 -22.56 1.45
N GLU A 264 47.87 -23.53 1.82
CA GLU A 264 49.09 -23.88 1.07
C GLU A 264 48.81 -24.55 -0.28
N LYS A 265 47.63 -25.13 -0.48
CA LYS A 265 47.22 -25.66 -1.80
C LYS A 265 46.74 -24.56 -2.74
N ILE A 266 46.26 -23.45 -2.19
CA ILE A 266 45.59 -22.38 -2.92
C ILE A 266 46.59 -21.28 -3.27
N TYR A 267 47.43 -20.90 -2.29
CA TYR A 267 48.38 -19.82 -2.45
C TYR A 267 49.81 -20.33 -2.40
N ASP A 268 50.64 -19.80 -3.30
CA ASP A 268 52.07 -20.06 -3.37
C ASP A 268 52.85 -19.26 -2.29
N TYR A 269 52.45 -19.42 -1.02
CA TYR A 269 53.13 -18.92 0.17
C TYR A 269 53.41 -20.08 1.13
N GLU A 270 54.53 -20.00 1.84
CA GLU A 270 54.81 -20.93 2.93
C GLU A 270 54.15 -20.41 4.21
N PHE A 271 53.47 -21.26 4.96
CA PHE A 271 52.81 -20.87 6.22
C PHE A 271 53.43 -21.59 7.42
N LYS A 272 53.52 -20.88 8.55
CA LYS A 272 53.98 -21.45 9.82
C LYS A 272 53.02 -21.15 10.94
N ILE A 273 52.89 -22.11 11.85
CA ILE A 273 52.15 -21.95 13.10
C ILE A 273 53.17 -21.67 14.19
N ILE A 274 52.99 -20.56 14.89
CA ILE A 274 53.82 -20.17 16.03
C ILE A 274 52.97 -20.21 17.30
N LYS A 275 53.56 -20.64 18.42
CA LYS A 275 52.96 -20.47 19.74
C LYS A 275 53.16 -19.02 20.18
N CYS A 276 52.09 -18.35 20.59
CA CYS A 276 52.17 -16.99 21.11
C CYS A 276 52.81 -17.01 22.50
N ASP A 277 53.77 -16.13 22.74
CA ASP A 277 54.36 -15.95 24.07
C ASP A 277 53.39 -15.14 24.96
N THR A 278 52.76 -15.81 25.92
CA THR A 278 51.76 -15.21 26.84
C THR A 278 52.35 -14.84 28.20
N THR A 279 53.68 -14.84 28.36
CA THR A 279 54.37 -14.61 29.65
C THR A 279 54.10 -13.25 30.31
N ASN A 280 53.52 -12.27 29.61
CA ASN A 280 53.19 -10.94 30.12
C ASN A 280 51.67 -10.68 30.36
N VAL A 281 50.82 -11.72 30.37
CA VAL A 281 49.37 -11.54 30.53
C VAL A 281 48.86 -12.31 31.75
N GLU A 282 48.55 -11.60 32.84
CA GLU A 282 48.12 -12.15 34.15
C GLU A 282 46.86 -13.06 34.10
N TYR A 283 46.18 -13.19 32.96
CA TYR A 283 44.91 -13.93 32.82
C TYR A 283 44.84 -14.94 31.66
N SER A 284 45.97 -15.31 31.01
CA SER A 284 45.94 -16.30 29.92
C SER A 284 45.87 -17.74 30.45
N ARG A 285 44.68 -18.35 30.44
CA ARG A 285 44.45 -19.73 30.93
C ARG A 285 44.70 -20.84 29.88
N SER A 286 45.05 -20.51 28.64
CA SER A 286 45.21 -21.49 27.55
C SER A 286 46.29 -21.08 26.55
N ASP A 287 47.00 -22.07 26.00
CA ASP A 287 47.96 -21.87 24.92
C ASP A 287 47.24 -21.31 23.67
N VAL A 288 47.71 -20.17 23.15
CA VAL A 288 47.19 -19.55 21.91
C VAL A 288 48.21 -19.74 20.80
N TYR A 289 47.76 -20.23 19.66
CA TYR A 289 48.58 -20.46 18.47
C TYR A 289 48.22 -19.47 17.37
N LYS A 290 49.18 -19.16 16.51
CA LYS A 290 49.03 -18.18 15.45
C LYS A 290 49.58 -18.72 14.13
N LEU A 291 48.71 -18.86 13.14
CA LEU A 291 49.07 -19.16 11.76
C LEU A 291 49.51 -17.87 11.05
N ILE A 292 50.73 -17.84 10.51
CA ILE A 292 51.31 -16.68 9.82
C ILE A 292 52.00 -17.11 8.51
N ILE A 293 52.18 -16.14 7.61
CA ILE A 293 52.98 -16.34 6.41
C ILE A 293 54.47 -16.37 6.79
N ASN A 294 55.19 -17.42 6.38
CA ASN A 294 56.63 -17.52 6.53
C ASN A 294 57.31 -16.62 5.48
N GLY A 295 58.32 -15.86 5.91
CA GLY A 295 58.93 -14.80 5.09
C GLY A 295 59.61 -15.35 3.83
N GLY A 296 59.68 -14.54 2.77
CA GLY A 296 60.38 -14.90 1.52
C GLY A 296 59.73 -14.31 0.26
N LYS A 297 58.40 -14.13 0.27
CA LYS A 297 57.63 -13.46 -0.78
C LYS A 297 56.92 -12.22 -0.25
N SER A 298 56.56 -11.29 -1.13
CA SER A 298 55.80 -10.10 -0.73
C SER A 298 54.43 -10.51 -0.18
N THR A 299 54.15 -10.15 1.08
CA THR A 299 52.87 -10.41 1.75
C THR A 299 51.80 -9.38 1.42
N GLN A 300 52.18 -8.29 0.74
CA GLN A 300 51.26 -7.21 0.38
C GLN A 300 50.06 -7.69 -0.48
N PRO A 301 50.23 -8.52 -1.54
CA PRO A 301 49.11 -8.92 -2.40
C PRO A 301 48.00 -9.68 -1.67
N ILE A 302 48.36 -10.67 -0.83
CA ILE A 302 47.38 -11.45 -0.07
C ILE A 302 46.70 -10.61 1.03
N ILE A 303 47.43 -9.67 1.63
CA ILE A 303 46.88 -8.76 2.64
C ILE A 303 45.94 -7.75 2.02
N ASP A 304 46.29 -7.17 0.88
CA ASP A 304 45.42 -6.24 0.15
C ASP A 304 44.14 -6.95 -0.33
N LYS A 305 44.24 -8.20 -0.80
CA LYS A 305 43.09 -9.07 -1.10
C LYS A 305 42.18 -9.25 0.11
N TYR A 306 42.72 -9.77 1.22
CA TYR A 306 41.91 -10.05 2.43
C TYR A 306 41.34 -8.78 3.08
N ARG A 307 42.07 -7.66 3.04
CA ARG A 307 41.56 -6.37 3.52
C ARG A 307 40.36 -5.90 2.70
N THR A 308 40.46 -5.99 1.37
CA THR A 308 39.39 -5.57 0.45
C THR A 308 38.13 -6.44 0.60
N LEU A 309 38.31 -7.75 0.77
CA LEU A 309 37.22 -8.71 0.91
C LEU A 309 36.48 -8.58 2.25
N PHE A 310 37.24 -8.56 3.35
CA PHE A 310 36.68 -8.78 4.69
C PHE A 310 36.44 -7.53 5.51
N TYR A 311 36.97 -6.38 5.11
CA TYR A 311 36.82 -5.15 5.87
C TYR A 311 36.06 -4.11 5.05
N ASP A 312 35.14 -3.41 5.71
CA ASP A 312 34.50 -2.22 5.14
C ASP A 312 35.40 -0.97 5.26
N GLU A 313 34.88 0.17 4.82
CA GLU A 313 35.57 1.47 4.88
C GLU A 313 35.86 1.91 6.33
N TYR A 314 35.12 1.38 7.30
CA TYR A 314 35.26 1.63 8.73
C TYR A 314 36.17 0.61 9.43
N SER A 315 36.86 -0.25 8.68
CA SER A 315 37.68 -1.36 9.21
C SER A 315 36.90 -2.34 10.10
N LYS A 316 35.59 -2.45 9.92
CA LYS A 316 34.73 -3.48 10.50
C LYS A 316 34.61 -4.67 9.55
N LYS A 317 34.46 -5.86 10.13
CA LYS A 317 34.38 -7.09 9.36
C LYS A 317 33.04 -7.17 8.60
N LYS A 318 33.09 -7.41 7.29
CA LYS A 318 31.93 -7.67 6.42
C LYS A 318 32.05 -9.05 5.79
N ILE A 319 30.91 -9.65 5.42
CA ILE A 319 30.93 -10.89 4.64
C ILE A 319 31.20 -10.52 3.18
N PRO A 320 32.18 -11.15 2.50
CA PRO A 320 32.49 -10.84 1.11
C PRO A 320 31.30 -11.09 0.18
N ILE A 321 31.12 -10.22 -0.82
CA ILE A 321 30.10 -10.38 -1.86
C ILE A 321 30.27 -11.69 -2.62
N GLU A 322 31.53 -12.10 -2.82
CA GLU A 322 31.92 -13.34 -3.48
C GLU A 322 31.44 -14.57 -2.70
N ILE A 323 31.40 -14.50 -1.36
CA ILE A 323 30.85 -15.57 -0.53
C ILE A 323 29.32 -15.53 -0.60
N LEU A 324 28.69 -14.37 -0.40
CA LEU A 324 27.22 -14.23 -0.41
C LEU A 324 26.57 -14.71 -1.71
N ASN A 325 27.25 -14.52 -2.85
CA ASN A 325 26.76 -14.90 -4.17
C ASN A 325 27.35 -16.23 -4.70
N SER A 326 28.11 -16.96 -3.88
CA SER A 326 28.67 -18.27 -4.27
C SER A 326 27.66 -19.43 -4.12
N ALA A 327 28.03 -20.58 -4.68
CA ALA A 327 27.31 -21.83 -4.49
C ALA A 327 27.14 -22.17 -3.00
N LYS A 328 26.07 -22.89 -2.66
CA LYS A 328 25.70 -23.17 -1.27
C LYS A 328 26.78 -23.91 -0.49
N ASN A 329 27.47 -24.86 -1.11
CA ASN A 329 28.59 -25.59 -0.50
C ASN A 329 29.73 -24.65 -0.06
N VAL A 330 30.05 -23.63 -0.87
CA VAL A 330 31.06 -22.61 -0.54
C VAL A 330 30.58 -21.77 0.66
N ARG A 331 29.31 -21.34 0.67
CA ARG A 331 28.69 -20.62 1.79
C ARG A 331 28.65 -21.45 3.09
N GLU A 332 28.36 -22.74 2.98
CA GLU A 332 28.34 -23.68 4.11
C GLU A 332 29.74 -23.85 4.70
N GLU A 333 30.77 -24.11 3.89
CA GLU A 333 32.14 -24.24 4.38
C GLU A 333 32.68 -22.94 4.99
N PHE A 334 32.34 -21.78 4.41
CA PHE A 334 32.66 -20.49 5.02
C PHE A 334 32.04 -20.36 6.41
N PHE A 335 30.76 -20.72 6.55
CA PHE A 335 30.07 -20.66 7.84
C PHE A 335 30.68 -21.64 8.86
N GLU A 336 31.01 -22.87 8.47
CA GLU A 336 31.65 -23.84 9.36
C GLU A 336 33.05 -23.37 9.81
N GLY A 337 33.85 -22.79 8.90
CA GLY A 337 35.13 -22.17 9.26
C GLY A 337 34.99 -21.04 10.27
N TYR A 338 33.99 -20.16 10.10
CA TYR A 338 33.66 -19.13 11.08
C TYR A 338 33.24 -19.73 12.43
N TYR A 339 32.31 -20.68 12.41
CA TYR A 339 31.78 -21.31 13.62
C TYR A 339 32.86 -22.08 14.39
N ASP A 340 33.85 -22.63 13.69
CA ASP A 340 34.98 -23.30 14.34
C ASP A 340 35.89 -22.35 15.09
N GLY A 341 36.03 -21.11 14.60
CA GLY A 341 36.78 -20.04 15.25
C GLY A 341 36.03 -19.42 16.44
N ASP A 342 34.86 -18.83 16.17
CA ASP A 342 34.18 -17.92 17.11
C ASP A 342 32.78 -18.42 17.55
N GLY A 343 32.38 -19.62 17.11
CA GLY A 343 31.12 -20.23 17.49
C GLY A 343 31.08 -20.68 18.95
N CYS A 344 29.93 -20.54 19.62
CA CYS A 344 29.80 -21.01 20.99
C CYS A 344 29.67 -22.55 21.05
N LYS A 345 30.65 -23.21 21.70
CA LYS A 345 30.74 -24.68 21.79
C LYS A 345 30.29 -25.25 23.15
N SER A 346 29.97 -24.39 24.13
CA SER A 346 29.49 -24.83 25.44
C SER A 346 28.06 -25.37 25.35
N SER A 347 27.92 -26.70 25.45
CA SER A 347 26.67 -27.46 25.51
C SER A 347 25.57 -26.94 24.57
N LEU A 348 25.51 -27.51 23.36
CA LEU A 348 24.31 -27.46 22.50
C LEU A 348 23.07 -27.47 23.40
N ARG A 349 22.23 -26.42 23.38
CA ARG A 349 20.91 -26.51 24.02
C ARG A 349 20.25 -27.78 23.48
N LYS A 350 19.42 -28.46 24.29
CA LYS A 350 18.77 -29.76 24.01
C LYS A 350 18.13 -29.95 22.62
N ASN A 351 18.03 -28.88 21.81
CA ASN A 351 17.36 -28.80 20.51
C ASN A 351 18.31 -28.58 19.30
N GLY A 352 19.64 -28.64 19.47
CA GLY A 352 20.59 -28.50 18.35
C GLY A 352 20.73 -27.08 17.77
N SER A 353 20.40 -26.05 18.56
CA SER A 353 20.59 -24.64 18.20
C SER A 353 22.05 -24.20 18.37
N ARG A 354 22.58 -23.43 17.41
CA ARG A 354 23.90 -22.79 17.49
C ARG A 354 23.73 -21.29 17.74
N TYR A 355 24.67 -20.66 18.44
CA TYR A 355 24.67 -19.22 18.60
C TYR A 355 26.09 -18.66 18.65
N PHE A 356 26.22 -17.38 18.32
CA PHE A 356 27.49 -16.65 18.30
C PHE A 356 27.20 -15.15 18.35
N ASP A 357 28.21 -14.38 18.74
CA ASP A 357 28.14 -12.93 18.92
C ASP A 357 28.91 -12.23 17.80
N ILE A 358 28.33 -11.20 17.19
CA ILE A 358 28.98 -10.41 16.15
C ILE A 358 29.00 -8.94 16.54
N ASP A 359 30.19 -8.33 16.50
CA ASP A 359 30.35 -6.89 16.65
C ASP A 359 30.06 -6.16 15.33
N GLY A 360 29.11 -5.21 15.38
CA GLY A 360 28.78 -4.32 14.26
C GLY A 360 27.59 -4.78 13.40
N LYS A 361 26.86 -3.81 12.85
CA LYS A 361 25.61 -4.02 12.09
C LYS A 361 25.82 -4.71 10.75
N ILE A 362 26.83 -4.31 9.97
CA ILE A 362 27.11 -4.89 8.64
C ILE A 362 27.46 -6.37 8.75
N GLY A 363 28.41 -6.71 9.63
CA GLY A 363 28.81 -8.10 9.87
C GLY A 363 27.64 -8.95 10.36
N ALA A 364 26.83 -8.42 11.28
CA ALA A 364 25.65 -9.11 11.80
C ALA A 364 24.60 -9.34 10.71
N HIS A 365 24.33 -8.35 9.86
CA HIS A 365 23.38 -8.49 8.75
C HIS A 365 23.90 -9.45 7.67
N GLY A 366 25.20 -9.39 7.36
CA GLY A 366 25.86 -10.33 6.44
C GLY A 366 25.80 -11.76 6.93
N MET A 367 26.06 -12.00 8.21
CA MET A 367 25.94 -13.33 8.78
C MET A 367 24.49 -13.79 8.89
N PHE A 368 23.56 -12.88 9.17
CA PHE A 368 22.12 -13.16 9.13
C PHE A 368 21.71 -13.63 7.74
N LEU A 369 22.09 -12.89 6.70
CA LEU A 369 21.85 -13.24 5.30
C LEU A 369 22.49 -14.59 4.95
N LEU A 370 23.77 -14.79 5.27
CA LEU A 370 24.49 -16.04 5.02
C LEU A 370 23.76 -17.24 5.65
N CYS A 371 23.41 -17.14 6.94
CA CYS A 371 22.72 -18.20 7.68
C CYS A 371 21.33 -18.50 7.09
N ARG A 372 20.56 -17.47 6.71
CA ARG A 372 19.27 -17.66 6.02
C ARG A 372 19.47 -18.34 4.67
N SER A 373 20.54 -17.98 3.96
CA SER A 373 20.84 -18.46 2.62
C SER A 373 21.28 -19.93 2.55
N ILE A 374 21.81 -20.49 3.64
CA ILE A 374 22.15 -21.91 3.80
C ILE A 374 21.03 -22.72 4.50
N GLY A 375 19.89 -22.07 4.79
CA GLY A 375 18.67 -22.74 5.27
C GLY A 375 18.44 -22.71 6.78
N PHE A 376 19.18 -21.91 7.55
CA PHE A 376 18.89 -21.71 8.97
C PHE A 376 17.73 -20.71 9.19
N SER A 377 16.98 -20.94 10.26
CA SER A 377 16.13 -19.93 10.89
C SER A 377 16.99 -19.15 11.88
N VAL A 378 16.99 -17.81 11.78
CA VAL A 378 17.87 -16.93 12.55
C VAL A 378 17.04 -16.06 13.48
N SER A 379 17.41 -15.98 14.75
CA SER A 379 16.89 -15.01 15.71
C SER A 379 17.98 -14.06 16.14
N ILE A 380 17.61 -12.79 16.31
CA ILE A 380 18.54 -11.73 16.71
C ILE A 380 18.25 -11.35 18.16
N ASN A 381 19.31 -11.17 18.94
CA ASN A 381 19.31 -10.49 20.22
C ASN A 381 20.48 -9.51 20.25
N ILE A 382 20.47 -8.61 21.22
CA ILE A 382 21.59 -7.71 21.49
C ILE A 382 22.18 -8.03 22.86
N ASN A 383 23.49 -7.85 23.00
CA ASN A 383 24.15 -7.97 24.28
C ASN A 383 23.79 -6.75 25.16
N PRO A 384 23.23 -6.96 26.37
CA PRO A 384 22.79 -5.85 27.23
C PRO A 384 23.94 -4.98 27.74
N VAL A 385 25.16 -5.52 27.82
CA VAL A 385 26.36 -4.79 28.27
C VAL A 385 27.08 -4.13 27.11
N LYS A 386 27.04 -4.76 25.92
CA LYS A 386 27.68 -4.26 24.70
C LYS A 386 26.64 -4.10 23.58
N PRO A 387 25.91 -2.97 23.50
CA PRO A 387 24.79 -2.80 22.57
C PRO A 387 25.17 -2.93 21.08
N LYS A 388 26.46 -2.78 20.74
CA LYS A 388 26.97 -2.93 19.36
C LYS A 388 27.19 -4.41 18.96
N VAL A 389 27.06 -5.33 19.91
CA VAL A 389 27.22 -6.77 19.72
C VAL A 389 25.86 -7.43 19.58
N TYR A 390 25.66 -8.11 18.45
CA TYR A 390 24.44 -8.83 18.08
C TYR A 390 24.66 -10.32 18.29
N THR A 391 23.82 -10.93 19.12
CA THR A 391 23.80 -12.38 19.33
C THR A 391 22.85 -13.01 18.31
N LEU A 392 23.38 -13.78 17.36
CA LEU A 392 22.57 -14.54 16.42
C LEU A 392 22.37 -15.96 16.96
N THR A 393 21.11 -16.39 17.05
CA THR A 393 20.75 -17.77 17.39
C THR A 393 20.17 -18.43 16.15
N ILE A 394 20.80 -19.51 15.69
CA ILE A 394 20.39 -20.24 14.49
C ILE A 394 19.84 -21.63 14.81
N THR A 395 18.83 -22.04 14.07
CA THR A 395 18.17 -23.34 14.23
C THR A 395 17.79 -23.94 12.86
N LYS A 396 17.97 -25.26 12.69
CA LYS A 396 17.42 -25.99 11.54
C LYS A 396 15.95 -26.41 11.78
N GLY A 397 15.52 -26.46 13.04
CA GLY A 397 14.17 -26.83 13.48
C GLY A 397 13.24 -25.63 13.72
N TYR A 398 12.49 -25.71 14.82
CA TYR A 398 11.46 -24.76 15.24
C TYR A 398 12.06 -23.53 15.97
N GLN A 399 11.56 -22.35 15.62
CA GLN A 399 11.85 -21.05 16.24
C GLN A 399 10.57 -20.57 16.96
N GLN A 400 10.70 -19.79 18.04
CA GLN A 400 9.58 -19.27 18.85
C GLN A 400 8.40 -18.71 18.02
N ASP A 401 7.18 -18.87 18.54
CA ASP A 401 5.97 -18.30 17.95
C ASP A 401 6.05 -16.77 17.86
N ASN A 402 5.77 -16.27 16.64
CA ASN A 402 5.73 -14.86 16.21
C ASN A 402 7.08 -14.15 16.05
N GLN A 403 7.71 -14.37 14.89
CA GLN A 403 9.01 -13.80 14.48
C GLN A 403 9.05 -12.26 14.36
N ASN A 404 7.88 -11.63 14.28
CA ASN A 404 7.69 -10.23 13.94
C ASN A 404 7.34 -9.36 15.16
N ARG A 405 7.20 -9.97 16.35
CA ARG A 405 6.88 -9.26 17.59
C ARG A 405 8.05 -8.45 18.11
N VAL A 406 7.76 -7.23 18.55
CA VAL A 406 8.68 -6.34 19.26
C VAL A 406 9.03 -6.93 20.62
N LYS A 407 10.33 -7.13 20.86
CA LYS A 407 10.88 -7.67 22.11
C LYS A 407 11.36 -6.58 23.04
N LYS A 408 12.05 -5.58 22.48
CA LYS A 408 12.67 -4.49 23.22
C LYS A 408 12.68 -3.23 22.38
N ILE A 409 12.48 -2.10 23.06
CA ILE A 409 12.65 -0.75 22.53
C ILE A 409 13.69 -0.10 23.44
N ILE A 410 14.74 0.48 22.86
CA ILE A 410 15.86 1.05 23.62
C ILE A 410 16.09 2.47 23.11
N ASP A 411 16.01 3.44 24.01
CA ASP A 411 16.42 4.81 23.72
C ASP A 411 17.96 4.87 23.69
N LEU A 412 18.52 5.20 22.52
CA LEU A 412 19.97 5.35 22.31
C LEU A 412 20.45 6.79 22.58
N GLY A 413 19.55 7.69 22.99
CA GLY A 413 19.83 9.10 23.21
C GLY A 413 19.69 9.94 21.96
N ILE A 414 20.21 11.16 22.03
CA ILE A 414 20.13 12.16 20.95
C ILE A 414 21.38 12.06 20.08
N THR A 415 21.21 12.09 18.75
CA THR A 415 22.32 12.13 17.79
C THR A 415 22.38 13.48 17.08
N GLU A 416 23.59 13.97 16.81
CA GLU A 416 23.87 15.13 15.94
C GLU A 416 24.43 14.71 14.56
N GLN A 417 24.33 13.42 14.23
CA GLN A 417 24.90 12.85 13.00
C GLN A 417 23.93 12.95 11.82
N TYR A 418 24.43 12.65 10.61
CA TYR A 418 23.57 12.51 9.44
C TYR A 418 22.63 11.32 9.63
N VAL A 419 21.34 11.57 9.43
CA VAL A 419 20.33 10.54 9.20
C VAL A 419 19.97 10.51 7.73
N TYR A 420 19.50 9.36 7.30
CA TYR A 420 19.35 9.00 5.91
C TYR A 420 17.94 8.53 5.64
N ASP A 421 17.52 8.71 4.41
CA ASP A 421 16.22 8.30 3.92
C ASP A 421 16.31 7.89 2.46
N LEU A 422 15.34 7.14 1.98
CA LEU A 422 15.38 6.49 0.68
C LEU A 422 13.99 6.51 0.05
N GLU A 423 13.92 7.00 -1.19
CA GLU A 423 12.68 7.01 -1.95
C GLU A 423 12.60 5.76 -2.85
N THR A 424 11.60 4.91 -2.58
CA THR A 424 11.18 3.79 -3.43
C THR A 424 9.83 4.08 -4.10
N GLU A 425 9.39 3.22 -5.00
CA GLU A 425 8.08 3.37 -5.68
C GLU A 425 6.87 3.31 -4.72
N ASN A 426 6.98 2.57 -3.62
CA ASN A 426 5.94 2.37 -2.62
C ASN A 426 6.28 3.01 -1.26
N HIS A 427 7.33 3.84 -1.18
CA HIS A 427 7.81 4.45 0.06
C HIS A 427 8.24 3.47 1.17
N HIS A 428 8.41 2.18 0.85
CA HIS A 428 8.88 1.15 1.77
C HIS A 428 10.30 0.68 1.44
N PHE A 429 11.07 0.29 2.46
CA PHE A 429 12.36 -0.37 2.27
C PHE A 429 12.81 -1.20 3.48
N GLN A 430 13.63 -2.22 3.22
CA GLN A 430 14.31 -2.98 4.28
C GLN A 430 15.37 -2.12 4.96
N ALA A 431 15.32 -2.05 6.29
CA ALA A 431 16.25 -1.27 7.08
C ALA A 431 16.74 -2.05 8.31
N GLY A 432 18.06 -2.05 8.52
CA GLY A 432 18.65 -2.58 9.74
C GLY A 432 19.07 -4.05 9.65
N VAL A 433 19.47 -4.62 10.78
CA VAL A 433 19.91 -6.02 10.84
C VAL A 433 18.67 -6.91 10.85
N GLY A 434 18.39 -7.59 9.74
CA GLY A 434 17.34 -8.62 9.68
C GLY A 434 16.28 -8.29 8.65
N GLN A 435 15.00 -8.51 8.98
CA GLN A 435 13.92 -8.57 7.99
C GLN A 435 12.93 -7.39 8.02
N MET A 436 13.20 -6.33 8.79
CA MET A 436 12.19 -5.30 9.07
C MET A 436 12.04 -4.28 7.91
N ILE A 437 10.81 -3.86 7.65
CA ILE A 437 10.43 -2.87 6.62
C ILE A 437 9.92 -1.57 7.29
N VAL A 438 10.27 -0.40 6.74
CA VAL A 438 9.91 0.95 7.26
C VAL A 438 9.22 1.83 6.19
N HIS A 439 8.51 2.90 6.58
CA HIS A 439 7.71 3.81 5.71
C HIS A 439 8.19 5.27 5.74
N ASN A 440 7.64 6.13 4.84
CA ASN A 440 7.99 7.54 4.70
C ASN A 440 6.79 8.53 4.61
N THR A 441 6.68 9.55 5.49
CA THR A 441 5.45 10.35 5.79
C THR A 441 5.31 11.75 5.11
N ASP A 442 4.06 12.24 4.93
CA ASP A 442 3.61 13.44 4.17
C ASP A 442 3.74 14.84 4.85
N GLY A 443 4.01 15.90 4.05
CA GLY A 443 4.53 17.21 4.52
C GLY A 443 3.58 18.22 5.21
N SER A 444 2.33 18.41 4.76
CA SER A 444 1.45 19.48 5.32
C SER A 444 0.87 19.14 6.70
N HIS A 445 0.62 17.86 6.97
CA HIS A 445 0.24 17.40 8.31
C HIS A 445 1.39 17.62 9.31
N ILE A 446 2.64 17.39 8.89
CA ILE A 446 3.84 17.64 9.69
C ILE A 446 3.96 19.12 10.06
N LYS A 447 3.78 20.05 9.11
CA LYS A 447 3.76 21.50 9.39
C LYS A 447 2.75 21.83 10.49
N GLY A 448 1.54 21.27 10.40
CA GLY A 448 0.48 21.44 11.39
C GLY A 448 0.87 20.91 12.78
N LEU A 449 1.41 19.69 12.85
CA LEU A 449 1.89 19.08 14.09
C LEU A 449 3.03 19.90 14.74
N CYS A 450 3.94 20.44 13.92
CA CYS A 450 5.00 21.33 14.42
C CYS A 450 4.43 22.63 14.99
N ILE A 451 3.48 23.27 14.31
CA ILE A 451 2.79 24.47 14.84
C ILE A 451 2.11 24.13 16.17
N ASN A 452 1.42 22.98 16.26
CA ASN A 452 0.78 22.52 17.48
C ASN A 452 1.77 22.30 18.63
N LEU A 453 2.95 21.74 18.34
CA LEU A 453 4.01 21.55 19.33
C LEU A 453 4.45 22.90 19.93
N PHE A 454 4.76 23.89 19.08
CA PHE A 454 5.17 25.20 19.57
C PHE A 454 4.04 25.94 20.30
N HIS A 455 2.79 25.81 19.84
CA HIS A 455 1.63 26.37 20.53
C HIS A 455 1.43 25.76 21.92
N SER A 456 1.56 24.43 22.04
CA SER A 456 1.30 23.70 23.28
C SER A 456 2.42 23.87 24.32
N GLU A 457 3.68 23.81 23.90
CA GLU A 457 4.83 23.84 24.81
C GLU A 457 5.37 25.26 25.04
N TRP A 458 5.26 26.15 24.04
CA TRP A 458 5.86 27.50 24.05
C TRP A 458 5.00 28.56 23.35
N SER A 459 3.77 28.74 23.85
CA SER A 459 2.77 29.64 23.25
C SER A 459 3.23 31.09 23.03
N SER A 460 4.23 31.59 23.77
CA SER A 460 4.78 32.94 23.53
C SER A 460 5.55 33.04 22.21
N LEU A 461 6.16 31.95 21.74
CA LEU A 461 7.01 31.97 20.54
C LEU A 461 6.20 32.07 19.25
N ILE A 462 5.04 31.42 19.19
CA ILE A 462 4.17 31.50 18.01
C ILE A 462 3.66 32.92 17.76
N LYS A 463 3.65 33.77 18.81
CA LYS A 463 3.21 35.17 18.78
C LYS A 463 4.27 36.10 18.18
N ILE A 464 5.52 35.65 18.09
CA ILE A 464 6.64 36.45 17.59
C ILE A 464 6.63 36.42 16.05
N PRO A 465 6.47 37.58 15.38
CA PRO A 465 6.48 37.63 13.92
C PRO A 465 7.79 37.10 13.34
N GLY A 466 7.67 36.21 12.35
CA GLY A 466 8.82 35.64 11.66
C GLY A 466 9.58 34.57 12.46
N PHE A 467 9.10 34.15 13.63
CA PHE A 467 9.70 33.03 14.37
C PHE A 467 9.46 31.68 13.70
N LEU A 468 8.21 31.39 13.31
CA LEU A 468 7.85 30.22 12.50
C LEU A 468 7.71 30.62 11.03
N SER A 469 8.30 29.84 10.14
CA SER A 469 8.25 30.07 8.70
C SER A 469 8.33 28.75 7.92
N PHE A 470 7.90 28.74 6.67
CA PHE A 470 8.16 27.64 5.75
C PHE A 470 8.70 28.16 4.42
N MET A 471 9.45 27.31 3.71
CA MET A 471 9.93 27.60 2.36
C MET A 471 8.94 27.01 1.36
N ASN A 472 8.42 27.83 0.44
CA ASN A 472 7.52 27.34 -0.60
C ASN A 472 8.29 26.94 -1.85
N THR A 473 8.04 25.73 -2.35
CA THR A 473 8.64 25.18 -3.58
C THR A 473 7.58 25.05 -4.67
N PRO A 474 7.94 25.19 -5.95
CA PRO A 474 6.96 25.12 -7.02
C PRO A 474 6.39 23.70 -7.12
N ILE A 475 5.07 23.61 -7.25
CA ILE A 475 4.32 22.34 -7.41
C ILE A 475 4.26 21.90 -8.88
N LEU A 476 4.45 22.84 -9.82
CA LEU A 476 4.31 22.58 -11.25
C LEU A 476 5.23 23.49 -12.07
N ARG A 477 5.79 22.94 -13.14
CA ARG A 477 6.54 23.69 -14.16
C ARG A 477 5.95 23.50 -15.54
N ALA A 478 5.79 24.60 -16.27
CA ALA A 478 5.52 24.60 -17.70
C ALA A 478 6.76 25.07 -18.47
N ARG A 479 7.21 24.28 -19.45
CA ARG A 479 8.36 24.63 -20.32
C ARG A 479 7.98 24.65 -21.80
N LYS A 480 8.32 25.71 -22.53
CA LYS A 480 8.18 25.80 -24.00
C LYS A 480 9.44 26.41 -24.60
N GLY A 481 10.29 25.56 -25.19
CA GLY A 481 11.62 25.96 -25.67
C GLY A 481 12.50 26.47 -24.51
N THR A 482 12.88 27.75 -24.57
CA THR A 482 13.67 28.44 -23.54
C THR A 482 12.83 29.06 -22.43
N GLN A 483 11.51 29.21 -22.61
CA GLN A 483 10.64 29.78 -21.60
C GLN A 483 10.27 28.73 -20.56
N THR A 484 10.47 29.07 -19.28
CA THR A 484 10.10 28.24 -18.13
C THR A 484 9.22 29.06 -17.18
N LYS A 485 8.06 28.52 -16.81
CA LYS A 485 7.18 29.09 -15.78
C LYS A 485 7.04 28.10 -14.64
N LEU A 486 7.16 28.62 -13.42
CA LEU A 486 7.02 27.87 -12.17
C LEU A 486 5.75 28.33 -11.47
N PHE A 487 4.97 27.39 -10.98
CA PHE A 487 3.72 27.62 -10.27
C PHE A 487 3.85 27.02 -8.88
N TYR A 488 3.48 27.81 -7.87
CA TYR A 488 3.67 27.47 -6.46
C TYR A 488 2.37 27.04 -5.76
N ASN A 489 1.25 27.17 -6.46
CA ASN A 489 -0.05 26.64 -6.10
C ASN A 489 -0.85 26.35 -7.38
N ASP A 490 -1.89 25.53 -7.27
CA ASP A 490 -2.71 25.14 -8.43
C ASP A 490 -3.49 26.33 -9.01
N GLY A 491 -3.87 27.31 -8.19
CA GLY A 491 -4.58 28.53 -8.62
C GLY A 491 -3.79 29.37 -9.63
N GLU A 492 -2.49 29.57 -9.39
CA GLU A 492 -1.57 30.27 -10.31
C GLU A 492 -1.51 29.55 -11.67
N TYR A 493 -1.43 28.21 -11.65
CA TYR A 493 -1.39 27.41 -12.86
C TYR A 493 -2.71 27.49 -13.63
N GLN A 494 -3.85 27.36 -12.95
CA GLN A 494 -5.17 27.46 -13.59
C GLN A 494 -5.40 28.85 -14.18
N THR A 495 -5.03 29.92 -13.47
CA THR A 495 -5.13 31.30 -13.98
C THR A 495 -4.28 31.47 -15.23
N TRP A 496 -3.04 30.95 -15.23
CA TRP A 496 -2.18 30.98 -16.41
C TRP A 496 -2.73 30.16 -17.58
N LYS A 497 -3.34 29.00 -17.30
CA LYS A 497 -3.99 28.15 -18.30
C LYS A 497 -5.18 28.86 -18.94
N GLN A 498 -6.01 29.54 -18.15
CA GLN A 498 -7.15 30.33 -18.62
C GLN A 498 -6.71 31.51 -19.48
N LEU A 499 -5.66 32.23 -19.08
CA LEU A 499 -5.11 33.37 -19.83
C LEU A 499 -4.51 33.01 -21.19
N ASN A 500 -4.23 31.72 -21.46
CA ASN A 500 -3.76 31.23 -22.77
C ASN A 500 -4.85 30.47 -23.55
N ASP A 501 -6.13 30.80 -23.34
CA ASP A 501 -7.29 30.16 -23.98
C ASP A 501 -7.33 28.62 -23.82
N GLY A 502 -6.73 28.09 -22.75
CA GLY A 502 -6.61 26.65 -22.52
C GLY A 502 -5.68 25.91 -23.50
N ASN A 503 -5.02 26.61 -24.43
CA ASN A 503 -4.16 26.00 -25.42
C ASN A 503 -2.73 25.81 -24.88
N ILE A 504 -2.50 24.63 -24.30
CA ILE A 504 -1.19 24.22 -23.75
C ILE A 504 -0.30 23.57 -24.85
N SER A 505 -0.72 23.57 -26.11
CA SER A 505 0.03 22.89 -27.18
C SER A 505 1.47 23.44 -27.30
N GLY A 506 2.43 22.52 -27.22
CA GLY A 506 3.87 22.81 -27.22
C GLY A 506 4.50 23.17 -25.87
N TRP A 507 3.74 23.19 -24.77
CA TRP A 507 4.31 23.27 -23.41
C TRP A 507 4.45 21.87 -22.82
N THR A 508 5.61 21.56 -22.24
CA THR A 508 5.84 20.37 -21.42
C THR A 508 5.53 20.72 -19.96
N ILE A 509 4.53 20.04 -19.39
CA ILE A 509 4.14 20.21 -17.99
C ILE A 509 4.79 19.12 -17.14
N LYS A 510 5.36 19.50 -16.00
CA LYS A 510 5.92 18.57 -15.00
C LYS A 510 5.41 18.95 -13.61
N TYR A 511 4.83 18.00 -12.90
CA TYR A 511 4.37 18.13 -11.52
C TYR A 511 5.52 17.78 -10.55
N PHE A 512 5.56 18.43 -9.38
CA PHE A 512 6.58 18.26 -8.34
C PHE A 512 5.89 18.02 -6.99
N LYS A 513 5.40 16.79 -6.78
CA LYS A 513 4.72 16.40 -5.53
C LYS A 513 5.69 16.26 -4.36
N GLY A 514 6.81 15.59 -4.59
CA GLY A 514 7.92 15.50 -3.64
C GLY A 514 9.05 16.44 -4.01
N LEU A 515 9.79 16.91 -3.00
CA LEU A 515 10.99 17.74 -3.20
C LEU A 515 11.97 17.08 -4.19
N GLY A 516 12.02 15.75 -4.27
CA GLY A 516 12.86 14.97 -5.20
C GLY A 516 12.57 15.05 -6.67
N THR A 517 11.44 15.64 -7.03
CA THR A 517 11.10 15.77 -8.45
C THR A 517 11.90 16.90 -9.11
N SER A 518 12.46 17.79 -8.29
CA SER A 518 13.26 18.94 -8.71
C SER A 518 14.73 18.56 -8.83
N THR A 519 15.38 18.96 -9.93
CA THR A 519 16.81 18.71 -10.13
C THR A 519 17.66 19.66 -9.29
N SER A 520 18.92 19.31 -9.02
CA SER A 520 19.83 20.16 -8.23
C SER A 520 20.05 21.55 -8.85
N ALA A 521 19.97 21.67 -10.18
CA ALA A 521 20.03 22.96 -10.87
C ALA A 521 18.81 23.84 -10.57
N GLU A 522 17.61 23.23 -10.55
CA GLU A 522 16.36 23.92 -10.20
C GLU A 522 16.35 24.33 -8.73
N PHE A 523 16.85 23.48 -7.84
CA PHE A 523 16.97 23.81 -6.43
C PHE A 523 17.92 24.98 -6.15
N LYS A 524 19.06 25.05 -6.85
CA LYS A 524 19.94 26.22 -6.76
C LYS A 524 19.20 27.50 -7.18
N MET A 525 18.41 27.44 -8.25
CA MET A 525 17.56 28.56 -8.65
C MET A 525 16.52 28.92 -7.57
N TYR A 526 15.90 27.93 -6.91
CA TYR A 526 14.94 28.18 -5.82
C TYR A 526 15.58 28.81 -4.58
N PHE A 527 16.87 28.56 -4.34
CA PHE A 527 17.60 29.13 -3.21
C PHE A 527 18.33 30.43 -3.51
N GLU A 528 18.56 30.72 -4.79
CA GLU A 528 18.89 32.06 -5.26
C GLU A 528 17.69 33.00 -5.06
N ASP A 529 16.47 32.52 -5.34
CA ASP A 529 15.21 33.26 -5.12
C ASP A 529 14.33 32.61 -4.03
N LYS A 530 14.79 32.70 -2.76
CA LYS A 530 14.13 32.05 -1.62
C LYS A 530 12.75 32.62 -1.37
N LYS A 531 11.71 31.84 -1.67
CA LYS A 531 10.32 32.15 -1.29
C LYS A 531 10.00 31.68 0.12
N PHE A 532 10.38 32.50 1.10
CA PHE A 532 9.96 32.31 2.49
C PHE A 532 8.56 32.86 2.72
N VAL A 533 7.79 32.09 3.50
CA VAL A 533 6.47 32.47 3.96
C VAL A 533 6.46 32.35 5.49
N ASP A 534 6.31 33.49 6.16
CA ASP A 534 6.33 33.60 7.61
C ASP A 534 4.92 33.44 8.20
N PHE A 535 4.80 32.73 9.31
CA PHE A 535 3.53 32.69 10.04
C PHE A 535 3.34 33.94 10.88
N THR A 536 2.11 34.45 10.88
CA THR A 536 1.69 35.63 11.63
C THR A 536 0.59 35.27 12.60
N TYR A 537 0.78 35.71 13.85
CA TYR A 537 -0.18 35.56 14.92
C TYR A 537 -1.15 36.74 14.93
N SER A 538 -2.45 36.47 14.85
CA SER A 538 -3.50 37.50 14.75
C SER A 538 -4.24 37.74 16.07
N GLY A 539 -3.82 37.10 17.17
CA GLY A 539 -4.48 37.19 18.47
C GLY A 539 -5.12 35.85 18.89
N PRO A 540 -6.11 35.88 19.81
CA PRO A 540 -6.78 34.67 20.34
C PRO A 540 -7.40 33.76 19.27
N SER A 541 -7.70 34.30 18.08
CA SER A 541 -8.19 33.54 16.93
C SER A 541 -7.19 32.50 16.42
N SER A 542 -5.89 32.80 16.46
CA SER A 542 -4.85 31.85 16.06
C SER A 542 -4.73 30.71 17.08
N ASP A 543 -4.76 31.03 18.38
CA ASP A 543 -4.74 30.03 19.46
C ASP A 543 -5.96 29.10 19.37
N ASP A 544 -7.17 29.66 19.23
CA ASP A 544 -8.41 28.88 19.06
C ASP A 544 -8.36 28.01 17.79
N SER A 545 -7.83 28.54 16.68
CA SER A 545 -7.70 27.78 15.44
C SER A 545 -6.77 26.57 15.60
N ILE A 546 -5.62 26.73 16.26
CA ILE A 546 -4.68 25.62 16.48
C ILE A 546 -5.28 24.60 17.45
N ASP A 547 -5.84 25.06 18.58
CA ASP A 547 -6.46 24.18 19.58
C ASP A 547 -7.64 23.39 18.99
N LYS A 548 -8.52 24.06 18.21
CA LYS A 548 -9.65 23.42 17.52
C LYS A 548 -9.23 22.21 16.69
N ILE A 549 -8.12 22.31 15.96
CA ILE A 549 -7.66 21.24 15.06
C ILE A 549 -6.97 20.09 15.82
N PHE A 550 -6.14 20.37 16.82
CA PHE A 550 -5.32 19.31 17.44
C PHE A 550 -5.86 18.79 18.78
N ASN A 551 -6.82 19.48 19.39
CA ASN A 551 -7.40 19.05 20.67
C ASN A 551 -8.41 17.92 20.50
N LYS A 552 -8.11 16.76 21.10
CA LYS A 552 -8.96 15.56 21.02
C LYS A 552 -10.39 15.79 21.52
N LYS A 553 -10.60 16.71 22.47
CA LYS A 553 -11.92 16.99 23.07
C LYS A 553 -12.83 17.83 22.15
N ARG A 554 -12.28 18.53 21.16
CA ARG A 554 -13.01 19.43 20.26
C ARG A 554 -13.36 18.77 18.92
N ALA A 555 -13.81 17.51 18.98
CA ALA A 555 -14.15 16.77 17.76
C ALA A 555 -15.31 17.41 16.98
N ASP A 556 -16.34 17.93 17.67
CA ASP A 556 -17.50 18.53 17.02
C ASP A 556 -17.16 19.86 16.32
N ASP A 557 -16.25 20.66 16.87
CA ASP A 557 -15.76 21.88 16.22
C ASP A 557 -14.98 21.56 14.93
N ARG A 558 -14.22 20.46 14.92
CA ARG A 558 -13.58 19.96 13.68
C ARG A 558 -14.60 19.49 12.66
N LYS A 559 -15.74 18.94 13.10
CA LYS A 559 -16.79 18.55 12.18
C LYS A 559 -17.36 19.76 11.46
N GLN A 560 -17.76 20.79 12.21
CA GLN A 560 -18.22 22.06 11.64
C GLN A 560 -17.17 22.72 10.75
N TRP A 561 -15.89 22.60 11.10
CA TRP A 561 -14.80 23.10 10.27
C TRP A 561 -14.70 22.37 8.92
N LEU A 562 -14.80 21.04 8.91
CA LEU A 562 -14.79 20.21 7.69
C LEU A 562 -16.09 20.33 6.87
N GLU A 563 -17.23 20.64 7.49
CA GLU A 563 -18.49 20.96 6.80
C GLU A 563 -18.37 22.24 5.94
N ASN A 564 -17.53 23.19 6.37
CA ASN A 564 -17.27 24.44 5.65
C ASN A 564 -16.12 24.34 4.63
N TYR A 565 -15.75 23.13 4.22
CA TYR A 565 -14.67 22.90 3.27
C TYR A 565 -14.93 23.59 1.92
N ASP A 566 -13.90 24.28 1.41
CA ASP A 566 -13.87 24.84 0.07
C ASP A 566 -12.71 24.23 -0.72
N LYS A 567 -13.04 23.46 -1.75
CA LYS A 567 -12.06 22.82 -2.64
C LYS A 567 -11.22 23.83 -3.42
N ALA A 568 -11.78 25.01 -3.72
CA ALA A 568 -11.07 26.05 -4.47
C ALA A 568 -10.21 26.94 -3.56
N ALA A 569 -10.35 26.80 -2.24
CA ALA A 569 -9.46 27.47 -1.32
C ALA A 569 -8.04 26.96 -1.53
N TYR A 570 -7.09 27.88 -1.49
CA TYR A 570 -5.67 27.58 -1.46
C TYR A 570 -4.99 28.63 -0.59
N LEU A 571 -3.82 28.26 -0.06
CA LEU A 571 -2.98 29.20 0.66
C LEU A 571 -2.26 30.11 -0.36
N ASP A 572 -2.56 31.40 -0.33
CA ASP A 572 -1.86 32.37 -1.18
C ASP A 572 -0.47 32.65 -0.60
N THR A 573 0.54 32.07 -1.24
CA THR A 573 1.95 32.24 -0.90
C THR A 573 2.65 33.32 -1.74
N SER A 574 1.91 34.14 -2.48
CA SER A 574 2.49 35.31 -3.15
C SER A 574 2.97 36.36 -2.14
N HIS A 575 2.34 36.38 -0.97
CA HIS A 575 2.74 37.19 0.18
C HIS A 575 3.85 36.50 0.99
N LYS A 576 4.76 37.30 1.56
CA LYS A 576 5.87 36.82 2.41
C LYS A 576 5.42 36.33 3.79
N SER A 577 4.14 36.47 4.11
CA SER A 577 3.57 36.02 5.37
C SER A 577 2.14 35.55 5.23
N VAL A 578 1.76 34.58 6.05
CA VAL A 578 0.41 34.01 6.14
C VAL A 578 -0.02 33.93 7.60
N LYS A 579 -1.33 33.93 7.86
CA LYS A 579 -1.84 33.75 9.22
C LYS A 579 -1.92 32.26 9.55
N TYR A 580 -1.82 31.91 10.84
CA TYR A 580 -2.03 30.53 11.27
C TYR A 580 -3.43 30.02 10.88
N GLU A 581 -4.47 30.82 11.09
CA GLU A 581 -5.83 30.45 10.68
C GLU A 581 -5.95 30.22 9.16
N ASP A 582 -5.25 30.98 8.32
CA ASP A 582 -5.28 30.81 6.87
C ASP A 582 -4.59 29.50 6.46
N PHE A 583 -3.46 29.15 7.08
CA PHE A 583 -2.81 27.85 6.85
C PHE A 583 -3.70 26.68 7.29
N MET A 584 -4.31 26.77 8.47
CA MET A 584 -5.22 25.71 8.92
C MET A 584 -6.41 25.58 7.96
N ASN A 585 -7.11 26.69 7.69
CA ASN A 585 -8.35 26.70 6.92
C ASN A 585 -8.18 26.57 5.39
N ARG A 586 -6.97 26.75 4.84
CA ARG A 586 -6.73 26.74 3.38
C ARG A 586 -5.61 25.81 2.91
N GLU A 587 -4.84 25.18 3.81
CA GLU A 587 -3.83 24.17 3.44
C GLU A 587 -4.08 22.86 4.20
N LEU A 588 -4.12 22.89 5.54
CA LEU A 588 -4.29 21.69 6.36
C LEU A 588 -5.67 21.03 6.21
N ILE A 589 -6.70 21.82 5.91
CA ILE A 589 -8.06 21.31 5.69
C ILE A 589 -8.13 20.33 4.52
N HIS A 590 -7.32 20.49 3.47
CA HIS A 590 -7.30 19.57 2.33
C HIS A 590 -6.80 18.18 2.74
N PHE A 591 -5.76 18.12 3.58
CA PHE A 591 -5.26 16.86 4.13
C PHE A 591 -6.33 16.16 4.99
N SER A 592 -6.95 16.90 5.91
CA SER A 592 -7.98 16.35 6.81
C SER A 592 -9.22 15.87 6.04
N THR A 593 -9.58 16.59 4.97
CA THR A 593 -10.67 16.22 4.06
C THR A 593 -10.32 14.99 3.24
N TYR A 594 -9.11 14.91 2.68
CA TYR A 594 -8.64 13.75 1.94
C TYR A 594 -8.62 12.49 2.80
N ASP A 595 -8.17 12.60 4.06
CA ASP A 595 -8.21 11.50 5.02
C ASP A 595 -9.64 10.99 5.24
N CYS A 596 -10.60 11.90 5.46
CA CYS A 596 -12.01 11.54 5.56
C CYS A 596 -12.56 10.94 4.26
N ALA A 597 -12.18 11.47 3.09
CA ALA A 597 -12.65 11.01 1.78
C ALA A 597 -12.15 9.61 1.38
N ARG A 598 -11.04 9.14 1.96
CA ARG A 598 -10.60 7.75 1.84
C ARG A 598 -11.52 6.77 2.58
N SER A 599 -12.12 7.22 3.69
CA SER A 599 -12.91 6.36 4.58
C SER A 599 -14.42 6.50 4.44
N ILE A 600 -14.91 7.70 4.10
CA ILE A 600 -16.32 8.06 4.02
C ILE A 600 -16.67 8.35 2.55
N PRO A 601 -17.69 7.70 1.98
CA PRO A 601 -18.06 7.87 0.58
C PRO A 601 -18.86 9.16 0.33
N ASN A 602 -19.07 9.44 -0.96
CA ASN A 602 -19.97 10.49 -1.42
C ASN A 602 -21.42 9.99 -1.50
N MET A 603 -22.40 10.83 -1.19
CA MET A 603 -23.83 10.49 -1.23
C MET A 603 -24.34 10.16 -2.64
N VAL A 604 -23.68 10.68 -3.68
CA VAL A 604 -24.12 10.51 -5.07
C VAL A 604 -23.87 9.09 -5.56
N ASP A 605 -22.64 8.59 -5.46
CA ASP A 605 -22.27 7.24 -5.90
C ASP A 605 -22.19 6.21 -4.77
N GLY A 606 -22.10 6.63 -3.51
CA GLY A 606 -21.90 5.71 -2.39
C GLY A 606 -20.52 5.03 -2.36
N LEU A 607 -19.56 5.51 -3.15
CA LEU A 607 -18.25 4.88 -3.31
C LEU A 607 -17.16 5.67 -2.59
N LYS A 608 -16.25 4.95 -1.92
CA LYS A 608 -14.97 5.50 -1.44
C LYS A 608 -14.05 5.72 -2.64
N ILE A 609 -13.03 6.57 -2.49
CA ILE A 609 -12.06 6.87 -3.57
C ILE A 609 -11.48 5.59 -4.18
N SER A 610 -11.08 4.62 -3.35
CA SER A 610 -10.55 3.33 -3.83
C SER A 610 -11.54 2.56 -4.71
N LEU A 611 -12.80 2.49 -4.29
CA LEU A 611 -13.86 1.81 -5.04
C LEU A 611 -14.16 2.50 -6.37
N ARG A 612 -14.09 3.84 -6.39
CA ARG A 612 -14.28 4.64 -7.60
C ARG A 612 -13.15 4.45 -8.61
N LYS A 613 -11.90 4.38 -8.15
CA LYS A 613 -10.72 4.05 -8.95
C LYS A 613 -10.82 2.66 -9.59
N ILE A 614 -11.31 1.68 -8.83
CA ILE A 614 -11.59 0.32 -9.32
C ILE A 614 -12.66 0.37 -10.42
N LEU A 615 -13.79 1.04 -10.16
CA LEU A 615 -14.90 1.14 -11.12
C LEU A 615 -14.49 1.88 -12.41
N TYR A 616 -13.75 2.98 -12.29
CA TYR A 616 -13.18 3.72 -13.41
C TYR A 616 -12.30 2.84 -14.29
N SER A 617 -11.40 2.07 -13.68
CA SER A 617 -10.52 1.17 -14.42
C SER A 617 -11.31 0.03 -15.08
N ALA A 618 -12.37 -0.49 -14.45
CA ALA A 618 -13.26 -1.48 -15.04
C ALA A 618 -13.99 -0.94 -16.29
N PHE A 619 -14.47 0.32 -16.23
CA PHE A 619 -15.13 1.00 -17.33
C PHE A 619 -14.17 1.33 -18.47
N LYS A 620 -12.99 1.87 -18.14
CA LYS A 620 -11.92 2.20 -19.10
C LYS A 620 -11.46 0.98 -19.89
N ARG A 621 -11.29 -0.16 -19.21
CA ARG A 621 -10.91 -1.44 -19.84
C ARG A 621 -12.07 -2.11 -20.57
N LYS A 622 -13.32 -1.68 -20.34
CA LYS A 622 -14.55 -2.39 -20.76
C LYS A 622 -14.51 -3.86 -20.31
N LEU A 623 -14.38 -4.07 -19.01
CA LEU A 623 -14.15 -5.37 -18.38
C LEU A 623 -15.36 -6.33 -18.50
N THR A 624 -15.60 -6.81 -19.72
CA THR A 624 -16.70 -7.71 -20.11
C THR A 624 -16.29 -9.17 -20.12
N SER A 625 -14.98 -9.43 -20.05
CA SER A 625 -14.39 -10.76 -19.93
C SER A 625 -13.68 -10.88 -18.60
N GLU A 626 -13.71 -12.10 -18.04
CA GLU A 626 -13.03 -12.45 -16.80
C GLU A 626 -11.53 -12.09 -16.81
N ILE A 627 -11.07 -11.50 -15.72
CA ILE A 627 -9.67 -11.20 -15.43
C ILE A 627 -9.34 -11.66 -14.01
N LYS A 628 -8.09 -12.08 -13.77
CA LYS A 628 -7.64 -12.36 -12.41
C LYS A 628 -7.66 -11.10 -11.57
N VAL A 629 -8.08 -11.18 -10.31
CA VAL A 629 -8.13 -10.02 -9.41
C VAL A 629 -6.75 -9.37 -9.26
N ALA A 630 -5.67 -10.16 -9.11
CA ALA A 630 -4.30 -9.65 -9.04
C ALA A 630 -3.84 -8.88 -10.31
N GLN A 631 -4.31 -9.29 -11.49
CA GLN A 631 -3.98 -8.58 -12.73
C GLN A 631 -4.80 -7.30 -12.86
N PHE A 632 -6.03 -7.32 -12.36
CA PHE A 632 -6.91 -6.17 -12.39
C PHE A 632 -6.46 -5.09 -11.41
N SER A 633 -5.98 -5.45 -10.21
CA SER A 633 -5.42 -4.48 -9.26
C SER A 633 -4.17 -3.77 -9.78
N GLY A 634 -3.25 -4.48 -10.45
CA GLY A 634 -2.11 -3.85 -11.12
C GLY A 634 -2.54 -2.86 -12.21
N TYR A 635 -3.56 -3.22 -13.00
CA TYR A 635 -4.16 -2.31 -13.99
C TYR A 635 -4.81 -1.07 -13.36
N VAL A 636 -5.51 -1.26 -12.23
CA VAL A 636 -6.09 -0.14 -11.46
C VAL A 636 -4.99 0.77 -10.93
N SER A 637 -3.92 0.21 -10.38
CA SER A 637 -2.78 0.95 -9.84
C SER A 637 -2.17 1.90 -10.88
N GLU A 638 -1.86 1.37 -12.06
CA GLU A 638 -1.27 2.12 -13.18
C GLU A 638 -2.20 3.21 -13.72
N HIS A 639 -3.47 2.88 -13.99
CA HIS A 639 -4.35 3.78 -14.75
C HIS A 639 -5.18 4.74 -13.90
N SER A 640 -5.29 4.49 -12.60
CA SER A 640 -6.00 5.37 -11.67
C SER A 640 -5.06 6.13 -10.74
N ALA A 641 -3.73 5.99 -10.90
CA ALA A 641 -2.73 6.57 -10.01
C ALA A 641 -3.05 6.25 -8.54
N TYR A 642 -3.10 4.96 -8.21
CA TYR A 642 -3.37 4.53 -6.84
C TYR A 642 -2.06 4.42 -6.04
N HIS A 643 -1.97 5.18 -4.95
CA HIS A 643 -0.71 5.35 -4.21
C HIS A 643 -0.60 4.52 -2.91
N HIS A 644 -1.62 3.70 -2.55
CA HIS A 644 -1.70 3.01 -1.24
C HIS A 644 -1.45 1.49 -1.32
N GLY A 645 -0.80 1.00 -2.39
CA GLY A 645 -0.41 -0.40 -2.57
C GLY A 645 -1.52 -1.35 -3.06
N GLU A 646 -1.12 -2.39 -3.80
CA GLU A 646 -2.06 -3.30 -4.48
C GLU A 646 -2.84 -4.23 -3.53
N ALA A 647 -2.32 -4.53 -2.34
CA ALA A 647 -2.99 -5.39 -1.36
C ALA A 647 -4.35 -4.80 -0.91
N SER A 648 -4.39 -3.48 -0.67
CA SER A 648 -5.62 -2.76 -0.34
C SER A 648 -6.62 -2.80 -1.50
N LEU A 649 -6.12 -2.67 -2.74
CA LEU A 649 -6.95 -2.80 -3.95
C LEU A 649 -7.52 -4.22 -4.11
N ASN A 650 -6.73 -5.26 -3.84
CA ASN A 650 -7.19 -6.65 -3.93
C ASN A 650 -8.36 -6.89 -2.98
N GLY A 651 -8.23 -6.52 -1.71
CA GLY A 651 -9.31 -6.63 -0.73
C GLY A 651 -10.55 -5.81 -1.12
N ALA A 652 -10.36 -4.59 -1.64
CA ALA A 652 -11.46 -3.75 -2.11
C ALA A 652 -12.20 -4.36 -3.32
N ILE A 653 -11.48 -4.94 -4.30
CA ILE A 653 -12.08 -5.64 -5.45
C ILE A 653 -12.89 -6.85 -4.98
N VAL A 654 -12.34 -7.65 -4.05
CA VAL A 654 -13.04 -8.81 -3.48
C VAL A 654 -14.34 -8.36 -2.79
N ASN A 655 -14.28 -7.33 -1.95
CA ASN A 655 -15.44 -6.79 -1.25
C ASN A 655 -16.51 -6.23 -2.20
N MET A 656 -16.13 -5.61 -3.32
CA MET A 656 -17.08 -5.15 -4.35
C MET A 656 -17.80 -6.29 -5.09
N ALA A 657 -17.22 -7.50 -5.08
CA ALA A 657 -17.75 -8.66 -5.78
C ALA A 657 -18.58 -9.60 -4.89
N GLN A 658 -18.43 -9.53 -3.56
CA GLN A 658 -19.10 -10.41 -2.60
C GLN A 658 -20.63 -10.38 -2.70
N THR A 659 -21.26 -11.55 -2.51
CA THR A 659 -22.72 -11.76 -2.66
C THR A 659 -23.37 -12.57 -1.54
N PHE A 660 -22.67 -12.85 -0.44
CA PHE A 660 -23.26 -13.56 0.70
C PHE A 660 -24.19 -12.64 1.53
N VAL A 661 -25.10 -13.22 2.32
CA VAL A 661 -26.09 -12.46 3.12
C VAL A 661 -25.36 -11.53 4.11
N GLY A 662 -25.68 -10.23 4.05
CA GLY A 662 -25.02 -9.20 4.87
C GLY A 662 -23.83 -8.50 4.21
N SER A 663 -23.46 -8.88 2.97
CA SER A 663 -22.52 -8.13 2.12
C SER A 663 -23.27 -7.14 1.20
N ASN A 664 -23.13 -7.24 -0.12
CA ASN A 664 -23.74 -6.33 -1.08
C ASN A 664 -25.15 -6.78 -1.50
N ASN A 665 -26.10 -5.84 -1.49
CA ASN A 665 -27.40 -6.02 -2.14
C ASN A 665 -27.25 -6.07 -3.66
N ILE A 666 -26.38 -5.22 -4.22
CA ILE A 666 -25.96 -5.26 -5.62
C ILE A 666 -24.43 -5.22 -5.69
N ASN A 667 -23.80 -6.33 -6.08
CA ASN A 667 -22.36 -6.39 -6.33
C ASN A 667 -22.05 -5.79 -7.72
N LEU A 668 -21.09 -4.86 -7.77
CA LEU A 668 -20.71 -4.18 -9.02
C LEU A 668 -19.80 -5.04 -9.90
N LEU A 669 -19.12 -6.00 -9.29
CA LEU A 669 -18.22 -6.95 -9.95
C LEU A 669 -18.72 -8.38 -9.72
N GLU A 670 -18.59 -9.27 -10.70
CA GLU A 670 -18.99 -10.67 -10.55
C GLU A 670 -17.93 -11.47 -9.74
N PRO A 671 -18.35 -12.30 -8.77
CA PRO A 671 -17.46 -13.16 -8.00
C PRO A 671 -17.23 -14.50 -8.72
N ASN A 672 -16.31 -14.53 -9.69
CA ASN A 672 -16.01 -15.76 -10.45
C ASN A 672 -14.88 -16.55 -9.76
N GLY A 673 -15.26 -17.31 -8.74
CA GLY A 673 -14.35 -18.05 -7.85
C GLY A 673 -14.82 -17.99 -6.40
N GLN A 674 -13.96 -18.33 -5.45
CA GLN A 674 -14.26 -18.22 -4.03
C GLN A 674 -13.94 -16.82 -3.50
N PHE A 675 -14.94 -15.93 -3.50
CA PHE A 675 -14.82 -14.53 -3.03
C PHE A 675 -15.16 -14.36 -1.54
N GLY A 676 -15.26 -15.48 -0.81
CA GLY A 676 -15.61 -15.52 0.60
C GLY A 676 -17.11 -15.72 0.79
N THR A 677 -17.48 -16.23 1.95
CA THR A 677 -18.82 -16.71 2.26
C THR A 677 -19.30 -16.17 3.59
N ARG A 678 -20.57 -16.43 3.92
CA ARG A 678 -21.14 -16.06 5.23
C ARG A 678 -20.53 -16.85 6.40
N LEU A 679 -19.72 -17.88 6.14
CA LEU A 679 -19.11 -18.69 7.20
C LEU A 679 -18.16 -17.86 8.05
N GLN A 680 -17.36 -17.01 7.41
CA GLN A 680 -16.41 -16.10 8.07
C GLN A 680 -16.63 -14.63 7.71
N GLY A 681 -17.67 -14.30 6.95
CA GLY A 681 -17.98 -12.91 6.59
C GLY A 681 -17.07 -12.36 5.50
N GLY A 682 -16.55 -13.22 4.61
CA GLY A 682 -15.68 -12.83 3.51
C GLY A 682 -14.19 -13.12 3.72
N ASP A 683 -13.76 -13.35 4.97
CA ASP A 683 -12.36 -13.66 5.32
C ASP A 683 -11.88 -15.02 4.77
N ASP A 684 -12.81 -15.88 4.40
CA ASP A 684 -12.58 -17.17 3.74
C ASP A 684 -12.46 -17.05 2.20
N SER A 685 -12.25 -15.83 1.69
CA SER A 685 -11.94 -15.61 0.27
C SER A 685 -10.61 -16.25 -0.13
N ALA A 686 -10.57 -16.81 -1.35
CA ALA A 686 -9.35 -17.35 -1.92
C ALA A 686 -8.42 -16.21 -2.39
N SER A 687 -7.13 -16.50 -2.50
CA SER A 687 -6.16 -15.50 -2.98
C SER A 687 -6.55 -14.95 -4.35
N GLU A 688 -6.34 -13.64 -4.50
CA GLU A 688 -6.53 -12.80 -5.69
C GLU A 688 -5.90 -13.36 -6.98
N ARG A 689 -4.94 -14.29 -6.85
CA ARG A 689 -4.27 -14.96 -7.98
C ARG A 689 -5.11 -16.07 -8.62
N TYR A 690 -6.06 -16.63 -7.87
CA TYR A 690 -6.90 -17.76 -8.27
C TYR A 690 -8.33 -17.35 -8.61
N ILE A 691 -8.78 -16.21 -8.09
CA ILE A 691 -10.13 -15.72 -8.33
C ILE A 691 -10.17 -14.73 -9.50
N PHE A 692 -11.26 -14.80 -10.25
CA PHE A 692 -11.50 -13.98 -11.41
C PHE A 692 -12.68 -13.06 -11.17
N THR A 693 -12.65 -11.89 -11.80
CA THR A 693 -13.75 -10.96 -11.74
C THR A 693 -14.00 -10.34 -13.10
N GLN A 694 -15.20 -9.79 -13.27
CA GLN A 694 -15.60 -9.00 -14.41
C GLN A 694 -16.69 -8.03 -13.98
N LEU A 695 -17.01 -7.06 -14.82
CA LEU A 695 -18.10 -6.12 -14.53
C LEU A 695 -19.45 -6.86 -14.56
N ASN A 696 -20.25 -6.68 -13.51
CA ASN A 696 -21.62 -7.20 -13.51
C ASN A 696 -22.43 -6.47 -14.60
N PRO A 697 -23.19 -7.17 -15.47
CA PRO A 697 -24.03 -6.53 -16.48
C PRO A 697 -24.97 -5.46 -15.92
N LEU A 698 -25.49 -5.65 -14.71
CA LEU A 698 -26.34 -4.67 -14.02
C LEU A 698 -25.61 -3.36 -13.71
N THR A 699 -24.27 -3.38 -13.59
CA THR A 699 -23.48 -2.19 -13.27
C THR A 699 -23.57 -1.12 -14.35
N ARG A 700 -23.61 -1.47 -15.65
CA ARG A 700 -23.82 -0.47 -16.71
C ARG A 700 -25.27 -0.01 -16.85
N ALA A 701 -26.23 -0.80 -16.36
CA ALA A 701 -27.60 -0.32 -16.19
C ALA A 701 -27.71 0.67 -15.03
N LEU A 702 -26.92 0.50 -13.96
CA LEU A 702 -26.86 1.45 -12.83
C LEU A 702 -26.05 2.71 -13.14
N PHE A 703 -24.96 2.57 -13.90
CA PHE A 703 -24.03 3.63 -14.29
C PHE A 703 -23.96 3.70 -15.83
N PRO A 704 -24.92 4.41 -16.46
CA PRO A 704 -25.01 4.52 -17.91
C PRO A 704 -23.72 5.05 -18.54
N ASP A 705 -23.28 4.41 -19.61
CA ASP A 705 -22.11 4.84 -20.40
C ASP A 705 -22.30 6.22 -21.04
N MET A 706 -23.54 6.59 -21.36
CA MET A 706 -23.91 7.92 -21.84
C MET A 706 -23.59 9.04 -20.85
N ASP A 707 -23.53 8.73 -19.55
CA ASP A 707 -23.18 9.70 -18.51
C ASP A 707 -21.66 9.93 -18.46
N ASP A 708 -20.84 8.95 -18.89
CA ASP A 708 -19.37 9.02 -18.80
C ASP A 708 -18.81 10.26 -19.48
N ALA A 709 -19.42 10.79 -20.55
CA ALA A 709 -18.92 11.95 -21.31
C ALA A 709 -19.15 13.31 -20.62
N VAL A 710 -20.06 13.38 -19.65
CA VAL A 710 -20.46 14.62 -18.96
C VAL A 710 -20.06 14.66 -17.48
N LEU A 711 -19.34 13.63 -17.00
CA LEU A 711 -18.75 13.57 -15.66
C LEU A 711 -17.50 14.46 -15.53
N SER A 712 -17.25 14.95 -14.32
CA SER A 712 -16.04 15.70 -13.98
C SER A 712 -14.90 14.75 -13.58
N TYR A 713 -14.03 14.42 -14.53
CA TYR A 713 -12.83 13.63 -14.28
C TYR A 713 -11.73 14.42 -13.58
N LEU A 714 -11.07 13.77 -12.62
CA LEU A 714 -9.90 14.33 -11.95
C LEU A 714 -8.67 14.17 -12.85
N ASP A 715 -7.73 15.09 -12.68
CA ASP A 715 -6.42 15.09 -13.35
C ASP A 715 -5.36 14.85 -12.27
N ASP A 716 -4.72 13.68 -12.31
CA ASP A 716 -3.61 13.34 -11.43
C ASP A 716 -2.31 13.29 -12.25
N ASP A 717 -1.42 14.25 -11.99
CA ASP A 717 -0.13 14.41 -12.68
C ASP A 717 -0.22 14.48 -14.22
N GLY A 718 -1.27 15.11 -14.76
CA GLY A 718 -1.51 15.22 -16.20
C GLY A 718 -2.22 14.00 -16.80
N THR A 719 -2.55 13.01 -15.97
CA THR A 719 -3.30 11.81 -16.36
C THR A 719 -4.74 11.92 -15.86
N ILE A 720 -5.69 11.77 -16.78
CA ILE A 720 -7.11 11.69 -16.43
C ILE A 720 -7.36 10.38 -15.67
N VAL A 721 -7.77 10.50 -14.41
CA VAL A 721 -8.09 9.38 -13.51
C VAL A 721 -9.60 9.27 -13.32
N GLU A 722 -10.08 8.79 -12.17
CA GLU A 722 -11.51 8.65 -11.87
C GLU A 722 -12.24 10.00 -11.76
N PRO A 723 -13.57 10.03 -11.93
CA PRO A 723 -14.35 11.23 -11.68
C PRO A 723 -14.45 11.56 -10.19
N GLU A 724 -14.86 12.79 -9.87
CA GLU A 724 -15.14 13.19 -8.48
C GLU A 724 -16.17 12.26 -7.82
N TYR A 725 -17.19 11.89 -8.58
CA TYR A 725 -18.17 10.85 -8.28
C TYR A 725 -18.82 10.40 -9.58
N TYR A 726 -19.31 9.15 -9.59
CA TYR A 726 -20.25 8.73 -10.63
C TYR A 726 -21.66 9.22 -10.28
N VAL A 727 -22.55 9.28 -11.27
CA VAL A 727 -23.96 9.61 -11.03
C VAL A 727 -24.80 8.39 -11.45
N PRO A 728 -25.10 7.45 -10.54
CA PRO A 728 -25.95 6.30 -10.85
C PRO A 728 -27.40 6.73 -11.16
N ILE A 729 -28.24 5.81 -11.63
CA ILE A 729 -29.68 6.05 -11.86
C ILE A 729 -30.48 6.16 -10.55
N ILE A 730 -30.04 5.45 -9.51
CA ILE A 730 -30.61 5.43 -8.16
C ILE A 730 -29.51 5.76 -7.14
N PRO A 731 -29.83 6.31 -5.96
CA PRO A 731 -28.84 6.66 -4.94
C PRO A 731 -28.16 5.39 -4.39
N PHE A 732 -27.03 5.03 -5.00
CA PHE A 732 -26.34 3.76 -4.71
C PHE A 732 -25.79 3.70 -3.28
N ALA A 733 -25.54 4.85 -2.65
CA ALA A 733 -25.19 4.98 -1.24
C ALA A 733 -26.17 4.25 -0.29
N LEU A 734 -27.45 4.17 -0.65
CA LEU A 734 -28.48 3.50 0.14
C LEU A 734 -28.63 2.01 -0.19
N VAL A 735 -28.05 1.53 -1.30
CA VAL A 735 -28.29 0.18 -1.81
C VAL A 735 -27.47 -0.85 -1.03
N ASN A 736 -26.15 -0.68 -0.94
CA ASN A 736 -25.26 -1.66 -0.30
C ASN A 736 -24.98 -1.39 1.18
N GLY A 737 -25.45 -0.25 1.70
CA GLY A 737 -25.04 0.24 3.00
C GLY A 737 -23.60 0.74 3.01
N ILE A 738 -23.28 1.57 4.00
CA ILE A 738 -21.99 2.23 4.13
C ILE A 738 -21.50 2.08 5.56
N SER A 739 -20.23 1.70 5.68
CA SER A 739 -19.49 1.76 6.94
C SER A 739 -18.11 2.39 6.70
N GLY A 740 -17.79 3.42 7.47
CA GLY A 740 -16.54 4.16 7.36
C GLY A 740 -16.20 4.94 8.61
N ILE A 741 -14.92 4.97 8.97
CA ILE A 741 -14.40 5.74 10.11
C ILE A 741 -13.25 6.59 9.59
N GLY A 742 -13.40 7.92 9.70
CA GLY A 742 -12.37 8.90 9.36
C GLY A 742 -11.98 9.74 10.57
N THR A 743 -11.07 10.70 10.38
CA THR A 743 -10.62 11.57 11.47
C THR A 743 -11.76 12.46 11.99
N GLY A 744 -12.31 12.12 13.15
CA GLY A 744 -13.40 12.86 13.80
C GLY A 744 -14.80 12.56 13.27
N PHE A 745 -14.94 11.72 12.24
CA PHE A 745 -16.22 11.35 11.63
C PHE A 745 -16.37 9.83 11.52
N SER A 746 -17.61 9.38 11.54
CA SER A 746 -17.95 8.01 11.17
C SER A 746 -19.26 8.01 10.40
N CYS A 747 -19.41 7.04 9.52
CA CYS A 747 -20.59 6.82 8.72
C CYS A 747 -21.07 5.39 8.93
N SER A 748 -22.35 5.23 9.28
CA SER A 748 -23.02 3.95 9.37
C SER A 748 -24.42 4.08 8.77
N ILE A 749 -24.60 3.54 7.58
CA ILE A 749 -25.86 3.55 6.83
C ILE A 749 -26.20 2.09 6.52
N PRO A 750 -27.38 1.59 6.93
CA PRO A 750 -27.81 0.25 6.54
C PRO A 750 -28.14 0.17 5.05
N ALA A 751 -28.16 -1.05 4.53
CA ALA A 751 -28.60 -1.31 3.18
C ALA A 751 -30.14 -1.24 3.08
N TYR A 752 -30.68 -0.74 1.97
CA TYR A 752 -32.11 -0.61 1.69
C TYR A 752 -32.49 -1.32 0.39
N ASN A 753 -33.79 -1.59 0.23
CA ASN A 753 -34.30 -2.33 -0.93
C ASN A 753 -34.29 -1.44 -2.19
N PRO A 754 -33.58 -1.85 -3.27
CA PRO A 754 -33.54 -1.10 -4.52
C PRO A 754 -34.93 -0.84 -5.13
N THR A 755 -35.86 -1.79 -4.98
CA THR A 755 -37.23 -1.69 -5.51
C THR A 755 -38.01 -0.58 -4.81
N THR A 756 -37.86 -0.44 -3.50
CA THR A 756 -38.50 0.63 -2.72
C THR A 756 -37.94 1.99 -3.12
N ILE A 757 -36.63 2.09 -3.32
CA ILE A 757 -35.96 3.32 -3.78
C ILE A 757 -36.46 3.70 -5.19
N VAL A 758 -36.52 2.74 -6.12
CA VAL A 758 -37.05 2.95 -7.48
C VAL A 758 -38.51 3.41 -7.44
N GLY A 759 -39.36 2.76 -6.64
CA GLY A 759 -40.76 3.14 -6.48
C GLY A 759 -40.92 4.58 -5.94
N TYR A 760 -40.15 4.94 -4.92
CA TYR A 760 -40.12 6.28 -4.34
C TYR A 760 -39.72 7.34 -5.37
N LEU A 761 -38.66 7.06 -6.16
CA LEU A 761 -38.21 7.96 -7.23
C LEU A 761 -39.25 8.09 -8.36
N LYS A 762 -39.89 6.99 -8.79
CA LYS A 762 -40.95 7.02 -9.81
C LYS A 762 -42.14 7.85 -9.34
N ASN A 763 -42.55 7.73 -8.09
CA ASN A 763 -43.60 8.56 -7.50
C ASN A 763 -43.21 10.03 -7.50
N LYS A 764 -41.98 10.35 -7.07
CA LYS A 764 -41.46 11.72 -7.06
C LYS A 764 -41.42 12.34 -8.46
N LEU A 765 -40.94 11.59 -9.46
CA LEU A 765 -40.91 12.00 -10.88
C LEU A 765 -42.30 12.22 -11.48
N ARG A 766 -43.31 11.48 -10.98
CA ARG A 766 -44.72 11.63 -11.38
C ARG A 766 -45.49 12.64 -10.52
N SER A 767 -44.82 13.28 -9.56
CA SER A 767 -45.42 14.18 -8.57
C SER A 767 -46.56 13.51 -7.77
N ILE A 768 -46.41 12.23 -7.47
CA ILE A 768 -47.28 11.45 -6.58
C ILE A 768 -46.71 11.53 -5.16
N GLY A 769 -47.58 11.78 -4.16
CA GLY A 769 -47.17 11.85 -2.75
C GLY A 769 -46.53 10.55 -2.25
N ASN A 770 -45.52 10.67 -1.38
CA ASN A 770 -44.71 9.55 -0.89
C ASN A 770 -44.89 9.26 0.61
N ASP A 771 -45.86 9.90 1.28
CA ASP A 771 -46.03 9.86 2.74
C ASP A 771 -46.26 8.45 3.30
N SER A 772 -46.68 7.50 2.46
CA SER A 772 -46.91 6.10 2.84
C SER A 772 -45.68 5.20 2.71
N VAL A 773 -44.59 5.65 2.07
CA VAL A 773 -43.41 4.82 1.83
C VAL A 773 -42.50 4.88 3.05
N GLN A 774 -42.25 3.72 3.66
CA GLN A 774 -41.34 3.61 4.80
C GLN A 774 -40.05 2.88 4.38
N PHE A 775 -38.90 3.49 4.65
CA PHE A 775 -37.60 2.85 4.46
C PHE A 775 -37.23 1.98 5.64
N VAL A 776 -37.26 0.66 5.44
CA VAL A 776 -36.79 -0.34 6.41
C VAL A 776 -35.51 -0.97 5.87
N PRO A 777 -34.46 -1.17 6.69
CA PRO A 777 -33.25 -1.88 6.29
C PRO A 777 -33.56 -3.21 5.62
N TYR A 778 -32.80 -3.55 4.59
CA TYR A 778 -33.00 -4.72 3.74
C TYR A 778 -31.65 -5.30 3.31
N TYR A 779 -31.53 -6.62 3.43
CA TYR A 779 -30.33 -7.37 3.04
C TYR A 779 -30.72 -8.51 2.12
N GLU A 780 -30.15 -8.54 0.93
CA GLU A 780 -30.50 -9.52 -0.10
C GLU A 780 -30.22 -10.97 0.37
N GLY A 781 -31.25 -11.82 0.29
CA GLY A 781 -31.19 -13.22 0.71
C GLY A 781 -31.38 -13.48 2.22
N PHE A 782 -31.55 -12.44 3.05
CA PHE A 782 -31.83 -12.60 4.48
C PHE A 782 -33.26 -13.11 4.71
N LYS A 783 -33.41 -14.19 5.49
CA LYS A 783 -34.72 -14.83 5.76
C LYS A 783 -35.37 -14.40 7.08
N GLY A 784 -34.65 -13.63 7.90
CA GLY A 784 -35.13 -13.16 9.19
C GLY A 784 -36.10 -11.97 9.09
N SER A 785 -36.47 -11.43 10.24
CA SER A 785 -37.37 -10.29 10.34
C SER A 785 -36.64 -9.02 10.75
N ILE A 786 -36.96 -7.89 10.11
CA ILE A 786 -36.46 -6.57 10.46
C ILE A 786 -37.66 -5.72 10.89
N ARG A 787 -37.66 -5.21 12.12
CA ARG A 787 -38.73 -4.35 12.65
C ARG A 787 -38.19 -3.09 13.30
N LYS A 788 -38.91 -1.99 13.15
CA LYS A 788 -38.64 -0.72 13.83
C LYS A 788 -39.02 -0.85 15.30
N ILE A 789 -38.12 -0.50 16.23
CA ILE A 789 -38.42 -0.41 17.68
C ILE A 789 -38.59 1.06 18.07
N GLU A 790 -37.64 1.90 17.66
CA GLU A 790 -37.62 3.35 17.92
C GLU A 790 -37.41 4.08 16.60
N ASP A 791 -37.54 5.41 16.60
CA ASP A 791 -37.51 6.20 15.35
C ASP A 791 -36.28 6.01 14.47
N HIS A 792 -35.13 5.76 15.10
CA HIS A 792 -33.87 5.53 14.40
C HIS A 792 -33.24 4.17 14.76
N LYS A 793 -34.01 3.21 15.26
CA LYS A 793 -33.47 1.93 15.75
C LYS A 793 -34.30 0.75 15.27
N TYR A 794 -33.62 -0.18 14.60
CA TYR A 794 -34.20 -1.38 14.02
C TYR A 794 -33.67 -2.63 14.70
N LEU A 795 -34.56 -3.60 14.94
CA LEU A 795 -34.22 -4.95 15.39
C LEU A 795 -34.14 -5.88 14.19
N ILE A 796 -32.98 -6.50 14.02
CA ILE A 796 -32.75 -7.57 13.05
C ILE A 796 -32.77 -8.88 13.82
N LYS A 797 -33.73 -9.74 13.53
CA LYS A 797 -33.96 -11.01 14.22
C LYS A 797 -33.77 -12.18 13.26
N GLY A 798 -32.99 -13.17 13.68
CA GLY A 798 -32.80 -14.44 12.97
C GLY A 798 -34.03 -15.37 13.10
N CYS A 799 -33.97 -16.52 12.44
CA CYS A 799 -35.06 -17.50 12.43
C CYS A 799 -34.66 -18.76 13.19
N TYR A 800 -35.58 -19.27 14.00
CA TYR A 800 -35.47 -20.58 14.63
C TYR A 800 -36.83 -21.26 14.71
N GLU A 801 -36.82 -22.58 14.76
CA GLU A 801 -37.99 -23.45 14.89
C GLU A 801 -37.81 -24.36 16.11
N LYS A 802 -38.89 -24.59 16.85
CA LYS A 802 -38.89 -25.54 17.97
C LYS A 802 -39.13 -26.95 17.43
N VAL A 803 -38.13 -27.83 17.53
CA VAL A 803 -38.18 -29.20 16.99
C VAL A 803 -38.53 -30.22 18.09
N GLY A 804 -38.39 -29.86 19.36
CA GLY A 804 -38.82 -30.67 20.51
C GLY A 804 -38.92 -29.86 21.79
N GLU A 805 -39.27 -30.51 22.91
CA GLU A 805 -39.42 -29.84 24.22
C GLU A 805 -38.14 -29.18 24.71
N ASP A 806 -36.96 -29.75 24.38
CA ASP A 806 -35.65 -29.23 24.74
C ASP A 806 -34.76 -28.95 23.52
N LYS A 807 -35.34 -28.84 22.30
CA LYS A 807 -34.56 -28.69 21.05
C LYS A 807 -35.07 -27.56 20.16
N ILE A 808 -34.14 -26.76 19.66
CA ILE A 808 -34.42 -25.75 18.63
C ILE A 808 -33.54 -25.97 17.41
N ARG A 809 -34.02 -25.55 16.24
CA ARG A 809 -33.30 -25.51 14.98
C ARG A 809 -33.21 -24.07 14.50
N ILE A 810 -32.02 -23.51 14.46
CA ILE A 810 -31.73 -22.17 13.97
C ILE A 810 -31.53 -22.26 12.45
N THR A 811 -32.35 -21.53 11.69
CA THR A 811 -32.36 -21.54 10.22
C THR A 811 -31.84 -20.24 9.62
N GLU A 812 -31.67 -19.18 10.41
CA GLU A 812 -31.07 -17.92 9.99
C GLU A 812 -30.44 -17.16 11.17
N LEU A 813 -29.25 -16.58 10.97
CA LEU A 813 -28.58 -15.74 11.96
C LEU A 813 -28.81 -14.25 11.66
N PRO A 814 -28.81 -13.36 12.67
CA PRO A 814 -28.84 -11.92 12.44
C PRO A 814 -27.71 -11.44 11.54
N VAL A 815 -27.99 -10.42 10.73
CA VAL A 815 -26.98 -9.79 9.87
C VAL A 815 -25.79 -9.28 10.71
N GLY A 816 -24.57 -9.53 10.23
CA GLY A 816 -23.32 -9.26 10.94
C GLY A 816 -22.88 -10.38 11.89
N THR A 817 -23.64 -11.48 11.99
CA THR A 817 -23.24 -12.68 12.74
C THR A 817 -22.87 -13.80 11.77
N TRP A 818 -21.60 -14.21 11.79
CA TRP A 818 -21.07 -15.22 10.88
C TRP A 818 -21.13 -16.62 11.48
N THR A 819 -21.29 -17.62 10.62
CA THR A 819 -21.64 -18.98 11.03
C THR A 819 -20.55 -19.63 11.89
N MET A 820 -19.27 -19.55 11.49
CA MET A 820 -18.17 -20.20 12.23
C MET A 820 -17.92 -19.54 13.61
N PRO A 821 -17.80 -18.19 13.72
CA PRO A 821 -17.74 -17.52 15.02
C PRO A 821 -18.95 -17.82 15.92
N TYR A 822 -20.14 -17.96 15.34
CA TYR A 822 -21.34 -18.31 16.08
C TYR A 822 -21.30 -19.76 16.61
N ILE A 823 -20.85 -20.71 15.79
CA ILE A 823 -20.61 -22.09 16.22
C ILE A 823 -19.62 -22.13 17.39
N SER A 824 -18.48 -21.45 17.29
CA SER A 824 -17.50 -21.39 18.38
C SER A 824 -18.06 -20.76 19.67
N MET A 825 -18.97 -19.79 19.54
CA MET A 825 -19.68 -19.25 20.71
C MET A 825 -20.58 -20.30 21.38
N LEU A 826 -21.29 -21.12 20.59
CA LEU A 826 -22.14 -22.19 21.11
C LEU A 826 -21.33 -23.33 21.75
N GLU A 827 -20.20 -23.71 21.16
CA GLU A 827 -19.25 -24.66 21.74
C GLU A 827 -18.77 -24.18 23.13
N GLY A 828 -18.43 -22.90 23.25
CA GLY A 828 -18.09 -22.30 24.55
C GLY A 828 -19.22 -22.35 25.59
N MET A 829 -20.49 -22.33 25.16
CA MET A 829 -21.64 -22.52 26.05
C MET A 829 -21.87 -23.99 26.46
N MET A 830 -21.34 -24.96 25.69
CA MET A 830 -21.36 -26.39 25.99
C MET A 830 -20.26 -26.83 26.95
N ASP A 831 -19.06 -26.23 26.85
CA ASP A 831 -17.92 -26.60 27.69
C ASP A 831 -17.99 -25.97 29.09
N GLY A 832 -18.74 -24.87 29.24
CA GLY A 832 -18.72 -24.05 30.44
C GLY A 832 -17.47 -23.17 30.52
N GLY A 833 -17.50 -22.14 31.36
CA GLY A 833 -16.46 -21.10 31.42
C GLY A 833 -15.99 -20.78 32.84
N VAL A 834 -15.08 -19.81 32.95
CA VAL A 834 -14.76 -19.14 34.22
C VAL A 834 -15.20 -17.69 34.10
N ASP A 835 -15.96 -17.18 35.08
CA ASP A 835 -16.35 -15.77 35.10
C ASP A 835 -15.14 -14.85 35.30
N LYS A 836 -15.34 -13.53 35.17
CA LYS A 836 -14.29 -12.53 35.42
C LYS A 836 -13.72 -12.56 36.85
N ALA A 837 -14.35 -13.29 37.77
CA ALA A 837 -13.93 -13.51 39.15
C ALA A 837 -13.31 -14.91 39.37
N GLY A 838 -13.08 -15.69 38.32
CA GLY A 838 -12.45 -17.01 38.37
C GLY A 838 -13.38 -18.16 38.80
N LYS A 839 -14.70 -17.95 38.87
CA LYS A 839 -15.68 -18.97 39.28
C LYS A 839 -16.16 -19.78 38.07
N LYS A 840 -16.14 -21.11 38.18
CA LYS A 840 -16.63 -22.01 37.12
C LYS A 840 -18.13 -21.80 36.88
N VAL A 841 -18.48 -21.44 35.65
CA VAL A 841 -19.83 -21.33 35.12
C VAL A 841 -20.21 -22.69 34.52
N ALA A 842 -21.33 -23.25 34.97
CA ALA A 842 -21.83 -24.52 34.46
C ALA A 842 -22.25 -24.43 32.98
N PRO A 843 -22.10 -25.52 32.20
CA PRO A 843 -22.50 -25.54 30.80
C PRO A 843 -24.01 -25.31 30.65
N THR A 844 -24.36 -24.43 29.72
CA THR A 844 -25.75 -23.97 29.51
C THR A 844 -26.45 -24.78 28.41
N LEU A 845 -25.67 -25.39 27.52
CA LEU A 845 -26.14 -26.25 26.42
C LEU A 845 -25.69 -27.68 26.65
N LYS A 846 -26.50 -28.65 26.20
CA LYS A 846 -26.18 -30.08 26.32
C LYS A 846 -25.44 -30.60 25.08
N ASP A 847 -25.93 -30.23 23.90
CA ASP A 847 -25.42 -30.73 22.62
C ASP A 847 -25.78 -29.78 21.48
N MET A 848 -24.99 -29.81 20.40
CA MET A 848 -25.20 -29.01 19.20
C MET A 848 -24.74 -29.79 17.97
N VAL A 849 -25.54 -29.75 16.90
CA VAL A 849 -25.20 -30.29 15.59
C VAL A 849 -25.41 -29.20 14.53
N SER A 850 -24.38 -28.94 13.72
CA SER A 850 -24.46 -27.99 12.60
C SER A 850 -24.41 -28.72 11.26
N MET A 851 -25.39 -28.44 10.40
CA MET A 851 -25.45 -28.85 8.99
C MET A 851 -25.43 -27.63 8.06
N SER A 852 -24.87 -26.52 8.55
CA SER A 852 -24.80 -25.26 7.81
C SER A 852 -23.91 -25.37 6.57
N THR A 853 -24.26 -24.63 5.53
CA THR A 853 -23.52 -24.54 4.25
C THR A 853 -22.93 -23.13 4.09
N GLU A 854 -22.22 -22.89 2.98
CA GLU A 854 -21.70 -21.56 2.62
C GLU A 854 -22.79 -20.52 2.32
N VAL A 855 -24.04 -20.94 2.11
CA VAL A 855 -25.18 -20.05 1.80
C VAL A 855 -26.22 -20.04 2.93
N SER A 856 -26.52 -21.21 3.51
CA SER A 856 -27.63 -21.37 4.47
C SER A 856 -27.16 -21.85 5.83
N VAL A 857 -27.83 -21.39 6.89
CA VAL A 857 -27.58 -21.81 8.27
C VAL A 857 -28.57 -22.91 8.65
N ASP A 858 -28.06 -23.96 9.27
CA ASP A 858 -28.85 -25.02 9.86
C ASP A 858 -28.12 -25.55 11.10
N ILE A 859 -28.57 -25.15 12.28
CA ILE A 859 -27.95 -25.50 13.56
C ILE A 859 -29.03 -26.02 14.51
N VAL A 860 -28.90 -27.26 14.96
CA VAL A 860 -29.77 -27.87 15.96
C VAL A 860 -29.09 -27.80 17.32
N VAL A 861 -29.76 -27.16 18.29
CA VAL A 861 -29.24 -26.97 19.66
C VAL A 861 -30.15 -27.71 20.64
N THR A 862 -29.54 -28.46 21.56
CA THR A 862 -30.24 -29.22 22.62
C THR A 862 -29.95 -28.62 23.99
N PHE A 863 -31.01 -28.27 24.72
CA PHE A 863 -30.95 -27.68 26.05
C PHE A 863 -31.09 -28.74 27.17
N PRO A 864 -30.68 -28.42 28.41
CA PRO A 864 -31.08 -29.16 29.60
C PRO A 864 -32.61 -29.09 29.81
N LYS A 865 -33.18 -30.18 30.35
CA LYS A 865 -34.62 -30.34 30.56
C LYS A 865 -35.24 -29.15 31.29
N GLY A 866 -36.29 -28.56 30.72
CA GLY A 866 -37.07 -27.47 31.32
C GLY A 866 -36.46 -26.07 31.19
N LYS A 867 -35.22 -25.94 30.71
CA LYS A 867 -34.57 -24.63 30.54
C LYS A 867 -35.15 -23.83 29.36
N LEU A 868 -35.59 -24.51 28.31
CA LEU A 868 -36.20 -23.87 27.15
C LEU A 868 -37.51 -23.15 27.52
N ALA A 869 -38.38 -23.81 28.29
CA ALA A 869 -39.65 -23.24 28.74
C ALA A 869 -39.45 -22.04 29.69
N GLU A 870 -38.43 -22.08 30.56
CA GLU A 870 -38.03 -20.94 31.41
C GLU A 870 -37.64 -19.72 30.56
N LEU A 871 -36.84 -19.93 29.51
CA LEU A 871 -36.34 -18.87 28.64
C LEU A 871 -37.41 -18.28 27.70
N GLU A 872 -38.37 -19.09 27.26
CA GLU A 872 -39.52 -18.63 26.48
C GLU A 872 -40.50 -17.78 27.31
N GLY A 873 -40.59 -18.04 28.62
CA GLY A 873 -41.48 -17.31 29.54
C GLY A 873 -41.02 -15.89 29.88
N VAL A 874 -39.74 -15.57 29.68
CA VAL A 874 -39.20 -14.23 29.91
C VAL A 874 -39.25 -13.44 28.60
N VAL A 875 -40.22 -12.54 28.45
CA VAL A 875 -40.32 -11.65 27.29
C VAL A 875 -40.08 -10.22 27.72
N ASP A 876 -39.15 -9.55 27.04
CA ASP A 876 -38.98 -8.10 27.20
C ASP A 876 -40.16 -7.38 26.57
N ALA A 877 -40.94 -6.66 27.39
CA ALA A 877 -42.14 -5.95 26.96
C ALA A 877 -41.86 -4.82 25.94
N THR A 878 -40.62 -4.31 25.89
CA THR A 878 -40.23 -3.17 25.05
C THR A 878 -39.75 -3.64 23.68
N THR A 879 -38.95 -4.71 23.65
CA THR A 879 -38.32 -5.19 22.43
C THR A 879 -39.04 -6.40 21.83
N GLY A 880 -39.93 -7.06 22.58
CA GLY A 880 -40.62 -8.29 22.19
C GLY A 880 -39.66 -9.47 21.95
N VAL A 881 -38.47 -9.43 22.58
CA VAL A 881 -37.42 -10.46 22.49
C VAL A 881 -37.53 -11.35 23.72
N ASN A 882 -37.57 -12.67 23.51
CA ASN A 882 -37.62 -13.63 24.61
C ASN A 882 -36.22 -13.93 25.19
N GLY A 883 -36.18 -14.56 26.37
CA GLY A 883 -34.94 -14.93 27.05
C GLY A 883 -34.05 -15.87 26.23
N LEU A 884 -34.67 -16.70 25.39
CA LEU A 884 -33.98 -17.61 24.47
C LEU A 884 -33.22 -16.84 23.38
N GLU A 885 -33.91 -15.94 22.68
CA GLU A 885 -33.37 -15.11 21.60
C GLU A 885 -32.20 -14.25 22.10
N LYS A 886 -32.32 -13.73 23.33
CA LYS A 886 -31.27 -12.96 23.99
C LYS A 886 -30.07 -13.84 24.35
N MET A 887 -30.30 -15.01 24.96
CA MET A 887 -29.24 -15.96 25.33
C MET A 887 -28.46 -16.44 24.11
N MET A 888 -29.18 -16.83 23.06
CA MET A 888 -28.61 -17.35 21.82
C MET A 888 -28.11 -16.26 20.88
N LYS A 889 -28.19 -14.97 21.27
CA LYS A 889 -27.82 -13.80 20.45
C LYS A 889 -28.43 -13.84 19.04
N LEU A 890 -29.71 -14.22 18.93
CA LEU A 890 -30.46 -14.28 17.67
C LEU A 890 -31.08 -12.93 17.27
N THR A 891 -30.62 -11.84 17.88
CA THR A 891 -31.05 -10.47 17.57
C THR A 891 -29.87 -9.51 17.57
N THR A 892 -29.83 -8.62 16.59
CA THR A 892 -28.90 -7.49 16.50
C THR A 892 -29.69 -6.21 16.29
N THR A 893 -29.14 -5.06 16.72
CA THR A 893 -29.76 -3.75 16.48
C THR A 893 -28.93 -2.91 15.55
N VAL A 894 -29.60 -2.16 14.66
CA VAL A 894 -28.97 -1.16 13.79
C VAL A 894 -29.59 0.21 14.06
N SER A 895 -28.72 1.22 14.18
CA SER A 895 -29.12 2.63 14.34
C SER A 895 -28.93 3.40 13.04
N THR A 896 -29.84 4.32 12.71
CA THR A 896 -29.76 5.22 11.54
C THR A 896 -29.42 6.66 11.91
N THR A 897 -28.85 6.91 13.09
CA THR A 897 -28.55 8.27 13.58
C THR A 897 -27.25 8.87 13.03
N ASN A 898 -26.38 8.06 12.42
CA ASN A 898 -24.99 8.39 12.12
C ASN A 898 -24.69 8.34 10.62
N MET A 899 -25.36 9.19 9.83
CA MET A 899 -25.27 9.22 8.37
C MET A 899 -24.46 10.43 7.90
N HIS A 900 -23.13 10.40 8.13
CA HIS A 900 -22.21 11.42 7.62
C HIS A 900 -21.67 11.00 6.25
N MET A 901 -21.90 11.82 5.21
CA MET A 901 -21.39 11.56 3.86
C MET A 901 -20.90 12.85 3.23
N PHE A 902 -20.13 12.74 2.15
CA PHE A 902 -19.83 13.89 1.31
C PHE A 902 -21.02 14.23 0.41
N ASP A 903 -21.40 15.50 0.33
CA ASP A 903 -22.40 16.04 -0.59
C ASP A 903 -21.85 16.17 -2.03
N SER A 904 -22.65 16.70 -2.97
CA SER A 904 -22.21 16.92 -4.36
C SER A 904 -21.09 17.96 -4.53
N ASN A 905 -20.81 18.75 -3.49
CA ASN A 905 -19.76 19.77 -3.45
C ASN A 905 -18.52 19.28 -2.68
N ILE A 906 -18.47 18.00 -2.30
CA ILE A 906 -17.38 17.38 -1.55
C ILE A 906 -17.25 17.99 -0.14
N ARG A 907 -18.38 18.37 0.47
CA ARG A 907 -18.46 18.77 1.88
C ARG A 907 -19.07 17.66 2.70
N LEU A 908 -18.53 17.41 3.89
CA LEU A 908 -19.17 16.51 4.83
C LEU A 908 -20.51 17.11 5.25
N HIS A 909 -21.56 16.30 5.25
CA HIS A 909 -22.89 16.67 5.71
C HIS A 909 -23.49 15.53 6.53
N LYS A 910 -24.26 15.87 7.57
CA LYS A 910 -25.00 14.89 8.38
C LYS A 910 -26.44 14.83 7.93
N TYR A 911 -26.82 13.70 7.33
CA TYR A 911 -28.18 13.42 6.93
C TYR A 911 -29.01 12.93 8.13
N GLY A 912 -30.20 13.52 8.31
CA GLY A 912 -31.15 13.13 9.37
C GLY A 912 -32.06 11.96 8.97
N SER A 913 -32.30 11.78 7.67
CA SER A 913 -33.22 10.78 7.13
C SER A 913 -32.74 10.22 5.79
N VAL A 914 -33.35 9.12 5.33
CA VAL A 914 -33.05 8.50 4.03
C VAL A 914 -33.61 9.35 2.90
N GLU A 915 -34.76 9.96 3.16
CA GLU A 915 -35.48 10.87 2.30
C GLU A 915 -34.63 12.08 1.92
N GLU A 916 -33.92 12.67 2.89
CA GLU A 916 -32.98 13.79 2.66
C GLU A 916 -31.86 13.42 1.68
N ILE A 917 -31.30 12.21 1.80
CA ILE A 917 -30.27 11.70 0.88
C ILE A 917 -30.84 11.55 -0.55
N ILE A 918 -32.07 11.02 -0.66
CA ILE A 918 -32.74 10.85 -1.95
C ILE A 918 -33.06 12.22 -2.57
N ASP A 919 -33.43 13.20 -1.76
CA ASP A 919 -33.78 14.55 -2.20
C ASP A 919 -32.58 15.30 -2.79
N ASP A 920 -31.44 15.26 -2.10
CA ASP A 920 -30.18 15.80 -2.60
C ASP A 920 -29.72 15.09 -3.88
N PHE A 921 -29.74 13.75 -3.87
CA PHE A 921 -29.41 12.94 -5.04
C PHE A 921 -30.29 13.27 -6.25
N TYR A 922 -31.60 13.50 -6.01
CA TYR A 922 -32.56 13.81 -7.07
C TYR A 922 -32.19 15.08 -7.83
N GLY A 923 -31.78 16.13 -7.12
CA GLY A 923 -31.31 17.38 -7.74
C GLY A 923 -30.08 17.17 -8.63
N VAL A 924 -29.10 16.41 -8.12
CA VAL A 924 -27.87 16.09 -8.87
C VAL A 924 -28.18 15.27 -10.11
N ARG A 925 -28.99 14.21 -9.98
CA ARG A 925 -29.31 13.30 -11.09
C ARG A 925 -30.11 14.00 -12.20
N LEU A 926 -31.09 14.84 -11.85
CA LEU A 926 -31.87 15.58 -12.85
C LEU A 926 -31.01 16.60 -13.61
N SER A 927 -30.12 17.30 -12.91
CA SER A 927 -29.13 18.20 -13.54
C SER A 927 -28.22 17.45 -14.51
N MET A 928 -27.80 16.23 -14.15
CA MET A 928 -26.98 15.36 -14.98
C MET A 928 -27.69 14.95 -16.28
N TYR A 929 -28.98 14.58 -16.22
CA TYR A 929 -29.77 14.32 -17.43
C TYR A 929 -29.85 15.54 -18.34
N GLY A 930 -29.94 16.74 -17.78
CA GLY A 930 -29.90 17.99 -18.55
C GLY A 930 -28.59 18.14 -19.34
N LYS A 931 -27.44 17.96 -18.66
CA LYS A 931 -26.11 18.00 -19.30
C LYS A 931 -25.97 16.92 -20.37
N ARG A 932 -26.38 15.69 -20.07
CA ARG A 932 -26.33 14.55 -20.98
C ARG A 932 -27.18 14.78 -22.22
N LYS A 933 -28.44 15.20 -22.07
CA LYS A 933 -29.35 15.49 -23.19
C LYS A 933 -28.75 16.57 -24.10
N ALA A 934 -28.18 17.63 -23.52
CA ALA A 934 -27.53 18.69 -24.30
C ALA A 934 -26.33 18.15 -25.11
N GLN A 935 -25.49 17.31 -24.50
CA GLN A 935 -24.36 16.69 -25.18
C GLN A 935 -24.79 15.72 -26.28
N GLN A 936 -25.80 14.87 -26.03
CA GLN A 936 -26.35 13.96 -27.03
C GLN A 936 -26.98 14.68 -28.22
N VAL A 937 -27.72 15.77 -27.98
CA VAL A 937 -28.28 16.61 -29.04
C VAL A 937 -27.15 17.19 -29.90
N LYS A 938 -26.10 17.73 -29.27
CA LYS A 938 -24.93 18.27 -29.96
C LYS A 938 -24.22 17.21 -30.82
N ASP A 939 -24.01 16.01 -30.28
CA ASP A 939 -23.33 14.92 -30.99
C ASP A 939 -24.16 14.40 -32.17
N MET A 940 -25.49 14.29 -32.00
CA MET A 940 -26.40 13.92 -33.09
C MET A 940 -26.46 15.00 -34.18
N GLU A 941 -26.47 16.28 -33.83
CA GLU A 941 -26.43 17.39 -34.79
C GLU A 941 -25.11 17.38 -35.60
N GLN A 942 -23.97 17.17 -34.93
CA GLN A 942 -22.68 17.01 -35.62
C GLN A 942 -22.65 15.77 -36.53
N LYS A 943 -23.25 14.65 -36.08
CA LYS A 943 -23.39 13.44 -36.89
C LYS A 943 -24.23 13.70 -38.14
N LEU A 944 -25.32 14.46 -38.05
CA LEU A 944 -26.15 14.84 -39.20
C LEU A 944 -25.39 15.68 -40.22
N VAL A 945 -24.60 16.65 -39.76
CA VAL A 945 -23.71 17.44 -40.62
C VAL A 945 -22.70 16.54 -41.32
N ARG A 946 -22.07 15.61 -40.59
CA ARG A 946 -21.11 14.64 -41.14
C ARG A 946 -21.74 13.74 -42.20
N LEU A 947 -22.91 13.16 -41.94
CA LEU A 947 -23.62 12.29 -42.88
C LEU A 947 -24.03 13.07 -44.14
N SER A 948 -24.56 14.28 -43.97
CA SER A 948 -24.97 15.15 -45.09
C SER A 948 -23.79 15.52 -45.99
N ASN A 949 -22.65 15.91 -45.40
CA ASN A 949 -21.45 16.24 -46.16
C ASN A 949 -20.81 15.02 -46.82
N ARG A 950 -20.82 13.84 -46.18
CA ARG A 950 -20.32 12.60 -46.80
C ARG A 950 -21.17 12.17 -48.00
N ALA A 951 -22.50 12.17 -47.86
CA ALA A 951 -23.40 11.85 -48.96
C ALA A 951 -23.21 12.81 -50.15
N ARG A 952 -23.12 14.12 -49.87
CA ARG A 952 -22.89 15.15 -50.89
C ARG A 952 -21.53 14.98 -51.56
N TYR A 953 -20.48 14.73 -50.77
CA TYR A 953 -19.12 14.54 -51.28
C TYR A 953 -19.03 13.32 -52.21
N ILE A 954 -19.55 12.15 -51.79
CA ILE A 954 -19.55 10.94 -52.63
C ILE A 954 -20.30 11.20 -53.95
N LYS A 955 -21.48 11.81 -53.86
CA LYS A 955 -22.29 12.13 -55.04
C LYS A 955 -21.55 13.08 -55.99
N GLU A 956 -20.98 14.16 -55.48
CA GLU A 956 -20.20 15.10 -56.31
C GLU A 956 -18.91 14.46 -56.87
N THR A 957 -18.30 13.49 -56.20
CA THR A 957 -17.16 12.73 -56.74
C THR A 957 -17.59 11.78 -57.85
N LEU A 958 -18.73 11.07 -57.70
CA LEU A 958 -19.30 10.20 -58.73
C LEU A 958 -19.73 10.97 -59.98
N ASP A 959 -20.28 12.17 -59.78
CA ASP A 959 -20.70 13.08 -60.86
C ASP A 959 -19.50 13.76 -61.57
N GLY A 960 -18.25 13.50 -61.12
CA GLY A 960 -17.04 14.11 -61.68
C GLY A 960 -16.86 15.59 -61.32
N VAL A 961 -17.67 16.10 -60.41
CA VAL A 961 -17.76 17.50 -59.99
C VAL A 961 -16.67 17.85 -58.96
N VAL A 962 -16.32 16.90 -58.10
CA VAL A 962 -15.21 17.00 -57.14
C VAL A 962 -14.09 16.06 -57.58
N ASP A 963 -13.05 16.61 -58.21
CA ASP A 963 -11.85 15.88 -58.61
C ASP A 963 -10.64 16.34 -57.78
N LEU A 964 -10.11 15.41 -56.97
CA LEU A 964 -8.94 15.64 -56.11
C LEU A 964 -7.62 15.27 -56.80
N ARG A 965 -7.66 14.67 -58.00
CA ARG A 965 -6.44 14.23 -58.70
C ARG A 965 -5.59 15.44 -59.09
N ARG A 966 -4.27 15.31 -58.94
CA ARG A 966 -3.27 16.33 -59.30
C ARG A 966 -3.42 17.67 -58.56
N LYS A 967 -4.14 17.73 -57.44
CA LYS A 967 -4.24 18.92 -56.58
C LYS A 967 -3.34 18.80 -55.36
N ASN A 968 -2.76 19.92 -54.94
CA ASN A 968 -2.04 20.00 -53.66
C ASN A 968 -3.02 20.24 -52.48
N ALA A 969 -2.54 20.10 -51.25
CA ALA A 969 -3.39 20.19 -50.06
C ALA A 969 -4.14 21.53 -49.94
N GLN A 970 -3.49 22.64 -50.28
CA GLN A 970 -4.09 23.98 -50.25
C GLN A 970 -5.21 24.13 -51.29
N GLN A 971 -5.00 23.65 -52.51
CA GLN A 971 -6.00 23.64 -53.58
C GLN A 971 -7.20 22.74 -53.26
N VAL A 972 -6.98 21.65 -52.52
CA VAL A 972 -8.07 20.80 -52.02
C VAL A 972 -8.88 21.53 -50.96
N GLU A 973 -8.22 22.25 -50.05
CA GLU A 973 -8.90 23.01 -49.00
C GLU A 973 -9.74 24.16 -49.58
N GLU A 974 -9.20 24.91 -50.54
CA GLU A 974 -9.92 25.95 -51.28
C GLU A 974 -11.14 25.39 -52.04
N LEU A 975 -10.99 24.23 -52.67
CA LEU A 975 -12.09 23.55 -53.38
C LEU A 975 -13.20 23.12 -52.42
N MET A 976 -12.85 22.56 -51.27
CA MET A 976 -13.83 22.16 -50.26
C MET A 976 -14.55 23.36 -49.63
N MET A 977 -13.83 24.45 -49.37
CA MET A 977 -14.41 25.71 -48.88
C MET A 977 -15.33 26.36 -49.93
N GLY A 978 -14.90 26.41 -51.19
CA GLY A 978 -15.72 26.95 -52.30
C GLY A 978 -17.02 26.18 -52.52
N ARG A 979 -17.03 24.88 -52.17
CA ARG A 979 -18.21 24.00 -52.22
C ARG A 979 -19.05 23.99 -50.93
N LYS A 980 -18.69 24.82 -49.94
CA LYS A 980 -19.40 24.95 -48.66
C LYS A 980 -19.51 23.61 -47.91
N PHE A 981 -18.48 22.77 -47.95
CA PHE A 981 -18.39 21.66 -47.00
C PHE A 981 -18.04 22.19 -45.62
N ASP A 982 -18.64 21.64 -44.57
CA ASP A 982 -18.34 22.04 -43.20
C ASP A 982 -17.05 21.38 -42.72
N LYS A 983 -16.23 22.15 -42.02
CA LYS A 983 -15.08 21.62 -41.27
C LYS A 983 -15.60 20.93 -40.02
N ILE A 984 -15.08 19.73 -39.75
CA ILE A 984 -15.29 19.02 -38.48
C ILE A 984 -13.91 18.92 -37.84
N GLU A 985 -13.78 19.36 -36.58
CA GLU A 985 -12.47 19.46 -35.89
C GLU A 985 -11.45 20.28 -36.72
N ASP A 986 -11.90 21.41 -37.28
CA ASP A 986 -11.13 22.30 -38.16
C ASP A 986 -10.51 21.63 -39.41
N SER A 987 -11.05 20.48 -39.85
CA SER A 987 -10.48 19.72 -40.95
C SER A 987 -11.51 19.10 -41.91
N PHE A 988 -11.10 18.93 -43.17
CA PHE A 988 -11.82 18.14 -44.18
C PHE A 988 -11.34 16.68 -44.25
N LYS A 989 -10.47 16.25 -43.34
CA LYS A 989 -9.89 14.89 -43.32
C LYS A 989 -10.96 13.79 -43.34
N TYR A 990 -12.13 14.02 -42.73
CA TYR A 990 -13.22 13.04 -42.68
C TYR A 990 -13.85 12.76 -44.06
N LEU A 991 -13.67 13.65 -45.03
CA LEU A 991 -14.07 13.46 -46.44
C LEU A 991 -12.91 12.92 -47.27
N ILE A 992 -11.73 13.52 -47.13
CA ILE A 992 -10.57 13.26 -48.01
C ILE A 992 -9.92 11.89 -47.74
N LYS A 993 -9.92 11.42 -46.48
CA LYS A 993 -9.33 10.13 -46.10
C LYS A 993 -10.26 8.94 -46.31
N MET A 994 -11.42 9.17 -46.92
CA MET A 994 -12.41 8.13 -47.14
C MET A 994 -11.89 7.14 -48.20
N PRO A 995 -11.99 5.83 -47.97
CA PRO A 995 -11.45 4.84 -48.90
C PRO A 995 -12.29 4.80 -50.19
N MET A 996 -11.62 4.56 -51.33
CA MET A 996 -12.23 4.70 -52.66
C MET A 996 -13.37 3.70 -52.91
N ASP A 997 -13.33 2.54 -52.26
CA ASP A 997 -14.38 1.51 -52.28
C ASP A 997 -15.72 1.99 -51.71
N SER A 998 -15.70 3.02 -50.85
CA SER A 998 -16.90 3.62 -50.29
C SER A 998 -17.54 4.70 -51.18
N VAL A 999 -16.90 5.04 -52.31
CA VAL A 999 -17.44 6.00 -53.28
C VAL A 999 -18.35 5.25 -54.27
N THR A 1000 -19.54 4.84 -53.81
CA THR A 1000 -20.55 4.15 -54.64
C THR A 1000 -21.95 4.72 -54.38
N MET A 1001 -22.88 4.50 -55.31
CA MET A 1001 -24.27 4.95 -55.16
C MET A 1001 -25.00 4.21 -54.03
N GLU A 1002 -24.72 2.92 -53.84
CA GLU A 1002 -25.31 2.13 -52.76
C GLU A 1002 -24.93 2.69 -51.38
N ASN A 1003 -23.69 3.15 -51.22
CA ASN A 1003 -23.24 3.76 -49.97
C ASN A 1003 -23.89 5.13 -49.72
N VAL A 1004 -24.19 5.91 -50.78
CA VAL A 1004 -24.96 7.16 -50.64
C VAL A 1004 -26.37 6.87 -50.13
N GLU A 1005 -27.05 5.88 -50.69
CA GLU A 1005 -28.38 5.46 -50.23
C GLU A 1005 -28.35 4.98 -48.77
N GLN A 1006 -27.34 4.20 -48.39
CA GLN A 1006 -27.15 3.77 -47.01
C GLN A 1006 -26.94 4.96 -46.05
N ILE A 1007 -26.05 5.90 -46.39
CA ILE A 1007 -25.78 7.10 -45.58
C ILE A 1007 -27.03 7.98 -45.44
N MET A 1008 -27.81 8.13 -46.51
CA MET A 1008 -29.07 8.88 -46.47
C MET A 1008 -30.11 8.22 -45.57
N LYS A 1009 -30.21 6.88 -45.60
CA LYS A 1009 -31.08 6.14 -44.67
C LYS A 1009 -30.62 6.30 -43.22
N GLU A 1010 -29.32 6.22 -42.95
CA GLU A 1010 -28.76 6.47 -41.61
C GLU A 1010 -29.03 7.90 -41.14
N ARG A 1011 -28.99 8.89 -42.05
CA ARG A 1011 -29.34 10.28 -41.77
C ARG A 1011 -30.81 10.41 -41.38
N GLU A 1012 -31.74 9.84 -42.14
CA GLU A 1012 -33.18 9.90 -41.82
C GLU A 1012 -33.50 9.29 -40.46
N VAL A 1013 -32.85 8.18 -40.09
CA VAL A 1013 -32.97 7.58 -38.75
C VAL A 1013 -32.44 8.55 -37.69
N CYS A 1014 -31.25 9.11 -37.90
CA CYS A 1014 -30.65 10.06 -36.97
C CYS A 1014 -31.48 11.36 -36.80
N GLU A 1015 -32.15 11.85 -37.85
CA GLU A 1015 -33.05 13.01 -37.78
C GLU A 1015 -34.30 12.70 -36.94
N LYS A 1016 -34.88 11.50 -37.11
CA LYS A 1016 -36.02 11.04 -36.31
C LYS A 1016 -35.66 10.85 -34.84
N ASP A 1017 -34.51 10.24 -34.57
CA ASP A 1017 -34.01 10.04 -33.20
C ASP A 1017 -33.74 11.37 -32.50
N LEU A 1018 -33.13 12.34 -33.22
CA LEU A 1018 -32.88 13.69 -32.70
C LEU A 1018 -34.19 14.44 -32.39
N ALA A 1019 -35.19 14.35 -33.26
CA ALA A 1019 -36.50 14.96 -33.02
C ALA A 1019 -37.17 14.35 -31.78
N THR A 1020 -37.09 13.03 -31.62
CA THR A 1020 -37.61 12.30 -30.46
C THR A 1020 -36.89 12.70 -29.17
N LEU A 1021 -35.56 12.75 -29.19
CA LEU A 1021 -34.74 13.15 -28.04
C LEU A 1021 -35.04 14.59 -27.61
N LYS A 1022 -35.19 15.52 -28.56
CA LYS A 1022 -35.55 16.91 -28.26
C LYS A 1022 -36.92 17.00 -27.59
N ALA A 1023 -37.90 16.24 -28.07
CA ALA A 1023 -39.26 16.22 -27.53
C ALA A 1023 -39.39 15.54 -26.14
N THR A 1024 -38.52 14.58 -25.82
CA THR A 1024 -38.60 13.80 -24.57
C THR A 1024 -38.15 14.65 -23.37
N THR A 1025 -38.92 14.71 -22.27
CA THR A 1025 -38.54 15.46 -21.07
C THR A 1025 -37.47 14.74 -20.24
N LEU A 1026 -36.79 15.44 -19.32
CA LEU A 1026 -35.74 14.83 -18.49
C LEU A 1026 -36.32 13.73 -17.57
N GLU A 1027 -37.52 13.97 -17.05
CA GLU A 1027 -38.26 13.04 -16.20
C GLU A 1027 -38.67 11.80 -16.97
N GLN A 1028 -39.12 11.93 -18.21
CA GLN A 1028 -39.45 10.80 -19.09
C GLN A 1028 -38.22 9.94 -19.39
N ILE A 1029 -37.07 10.57 -19.66
CA ILE A 1029 -35.80 9.86 -19.85
C ILE A 1029 -35.49 9.05 -18.59
N TRP A 1030 -35.53 9.69 -17.41
CA TRP A 1030 -35.22 9.00 -16.16
C TRP A 1030 -36.21 7.87 -15.84
N LEU A 1031 -37.51 8.08 -16.02
CA LEU A 1031 -38.53 7.04 -15.84
C LEU A 1031 -38.25 5.82 -16.73
N SER A 1032 -37.88 6.04 -17.99
CA SER A 1032 -37.57 4.95 -18.92
C SER A 1032 -36.35 4.13 -18.49
N GLU A 1033 -35.30 4.78 -17.95
CA GLU A 1033 -34.12 4.07 -17.46
C GLU A 1033 -34.38 3.36 -16.12
N LEU A 1034 -35.25 3.91 -15.27
CA LEU A 1034 -35.73 3.22 -14.07
C LEU A 1034 -36.52 1.94 -14.42
N ASP A 1035 -37.34 1.97 -15.47
CA ASP A 1035 -38.06 0.79 -15.97
C ASP A 1035 -37.11 -0.26 -16.59
N ILE A 1036 -36.00 0.17 -17.21
CA ILE A 1036 -34.94 -0.74 -17.67
C ILE A 1036 -34.23 -1.36 -16.46
N LEU A 1037 -33.81 -0.53 -15.51
CA LEU A 1037 -33.10 -0.98 -14.31
C LEU A 1037 -33.91 -1.98 -13.49
N GLU A 1038 -35.22 -1.76 -13.33
CA GLU A 1038 -36.11 -2.68 -12.62
C GLU A 1038 -36.18 -4.06 -13.30
N ARG A 1039 -36.25 -4.09 -14.64
CA ARG A 1039 -36.23 -5.34 -15.41
C ARG A 1039 -34.89 -6.07 -15.29
N GLU A 1040 -33.78 -5.36 -15.44
CA GLU A 1040 -32.44 -5.94 -15.30
C GLU A 1040 -32.17 -6.41 -13.87
N TYR A 1041 -32.66 -5.69 -12.86
CA TYR A 1041 -32.57 -6.09 -11.47
C TYR A 1041 -33.35 -7.38 -11.17
N ALA A 1042 -34.54 -7.56 -11.77
CA ALA A 1042 -35.29 -8.81 -11.65
C ALA A 1042 -34.54 -10.01 -12.26
N VAL A 1043 -33.87 -9.80 -13.40
CA VAL A 1043 -33.00 -10.81 -14.04
C VAL A 1043 -31.81 -11.13 -13.13
N TYR A 1044 -31.14 -10.10 -12.60
CA TYR A 1044 -30.03 -10.23 -11.67
C TYR A 1044 -30.43 -11.03 -10.42
N LYS A 1045 -31.57 -10.71 -9.80
CA LYS A 1045 -32.08 -11.41 -8.63
C LYS A 1045 -32.34 -12.89 -8.91
N THR A 1046 -33.03 -13.19 -10.02
CA THR A 1046 -33.30 -14.57 -10.46
C THR A 1046 -32.01 -15.35 -10.72
N ARG A 1047 -30.99 -14.71 -11.32
CA ARG A 1047 -29.67 -15.32 -11.54
C ARG A 1047 -28.98 -15.63 -10.21
N ARG A 1048 -29.02 -14.69 -9.27
CA ARG A 1048 -28.41 -14.83 -7.93
C ARG A 1048 -29.07 -15.98 -7.14
N GLU A 1049 -30.40 -16.05 -7.13
CA GLU A 1049 -31.15 -17.13 -6.47
C GLU A 1049 -30.78 -18.51 -7.05
N LYS A 1050 -30.66 -18.63 -8.38
CA LYS A 1050 -30.25 -19.90 -9.02
C LYS A 1050 -28.83 -20.33 -8.65
N ILE A 1051 -27.90 -19.38 -8.59
CA ILE A 1051 -26.51 -19.63 -8.17
C ILE A 1051 -26.49 -20.10 -6.71
N GLN A 1052 -27.19 -19.40 -5.83
CA GLN A 1052 -27.28 -19.75 -4.41
C GLN A 1052 -27.98 -21.09 -4.15
N ALA A 1053 -28.92 -21.49 -5.01
CA ALA A 1053 -29.56 -22.81 -4.96
C ALA A 1053 -28.71 -23.95 -5.57
N GLY A 1054 -27.49 -23.68 -6.06
CA GLY A 1054 -26.61 -24.67 -6.70
C GLY A 1054 -27.14 -25.18 -8.05
N SER A 1055 -28.07 -24.45 -8.67
CA SER A 1055 -28.87 -24.92 -9.82
C SER A 1055 -28.45 -24.28 -11.15
N VAL A 1056 -27.14 -24.23 -11.43
CA VAL A 1056 -26.64 -23.80 -12.74
C VAL A 1056 -26.13 -25.02 -13.51
N LYS A 1057 -26.99 -25.58 -14.36
CA LYS A 1057 -26.53 -26.34 -15.52
C LYS A 1057 -25.74 -25.37 -16.39
N THR A 1058 -24.46 -25.66 -16.59
CA THR A 1058 -23.60 -24.97 -17.56
C THR A 1058 -24.35 -24.90 -18.88
N ALA A 1059 -24.58 -23.69 -19.39
CA ALA A 1059 -25.20 -23.52 -20.70
C ALA A 1059 -24.39 -24.31 -21.73
N GLU A 1060 -25.02 -25.29 -22.37
CA GLU A 1060 -24.43 -26.01 -23.50
C GLU A 1060 -23.96 -24.97 -24.51
N LYS A 1061 -22.65 -24.98 -24.82
CA LYS A 1061 -22.10 -24.25 -25.95
C LYS A 1061 -22.90 -24.66 -27.18
N LYS A 1062 -23.76 -23.78 -27.70
CA LYS A 1062 -24.29 -23.91 -29.06
C LYS A 1062 -23.10 -23.91 -30.01
N THR A 1063 -22.69 -25.11 -30.42
CA THR A 1063 -21.70 -25.32 -31.47
C THR A 1063 -22.23 -24.64 -32.73
N VAL A 1064 -21.64 -23.51 -33.09
CA VAL A 1064 -21.90 -22.87 -34.38
C VAL A 1064 -21.31 -23.81 -35.43
N ILE A 1065 -22.18 -24.63 -36.03
CA ILE A 1065 -21.84 -25.44 -37.21
C ILE A 1065 -21.52 -24.44 -38.33
N LYS A 1066 -20.23 -24.29 -38.63
CA LYS A 1066 -19.78 -23.66 -39.88
C LYS A 1066 -20.42 -24.43 -41.04
N LYS A 1067 -21.38 -23.83 -41.74
CA LYS A 1067 -21.83 -24.31 -43.04
C LYS A 1067 -20.60 -24.32 -43.97
N ALA A 1068 -20.18 -25.52 -44.34
CA ALA A 1068 -19.18 -25.71 -45.38
C ALA A 1068 -19.72 -25.12 -46.68
N ALA A 1069 -18.97 -24.19 -47.26
CA ALA A 1069 -19.20 -23.71 -48.62
C ALA A 1069 -19.09 -24.91 -49.57
N LYS A 1070 -20.17 -25.21 -50.30
CA LYS A 1070 -20.16 -26.13 -51.43
C LYS A 1070 -19.78 -25.33 -52.68
N LYS A 1071 -18.60 -25.68 -53.21
CA LYS A 1071 -18.03 -25.42 -54.55
C LYS A 1071 -17.99 -23.98 -55.04
#